data_AF-A0A084GFD0-F1
#
_entry.id   AF-A0A084GFD0-F1
#
_cell.length_a   1.000
_cell.length_b   1.000
_cell.length_c   1.000
_cell.angle_alpha   90.00
_cell.angle_beta   90.00
_cell.angle_gamma   90.00
#
_symmetry.space_group_name_H-M   'P 1'
#
loop_
_entity.id
_entity.type
_entity.pdbx_description
1 polymer ?
#
loop_
_entity_poly.entity_id
_entity_poly.type
_entity_poly.pdbx_seq_one_letter_code
_entity_poly.pdbx_strand_id
1 'polypeptide(L)'
;MAEAASDAGLGPPSYEQAITTGGQGWWLELVAPYVSVGDYPSLCLVSRRFYDVFCPRLWKDPLVTVRILGLDPGNDFAWYLDVSGLPGSVRPLVKAADRFPRLRVLKARRRELVAADASNLVKAFAGRLWSLDLSDNPLSDAVLLALNQFMTASSSSLRTDGHFAAEGMLDWPRCEGSDAYGPFYHIKESGFSDTFSHANRYLADPPTYPPGEFHDGNHRPSPVRANGRTPIKNDSIEFLKQALLGDDAPVDAACATLSAARMSPVVLSHLHLSNTKVTALGVERLVRESSGQLESLDCESARLNINIPRHSPWPKSTRLYGLLGSPHIWRPVLSSNLRELRVHHSVVTQIPTMEAEGMSSLRRLWLAETSIRRRCEMAYPLAFVPDTNPRVTSLTLTRIPRRSSGPLIGKIIGFLKAASIQERAIADATISSSRRAPMMLRGLRNVRLEFEADPMDDPGRFATSADLDEDGILDLSLDAVTFSTTTSASRSNGHPGSDRAEQSPWLSTHPGAAIADFTRSREEYVSHTLQWRGTTFEARVWVGSGMPSSNPATNAYQQLVRSGYRQVVGAASPAHVKAGVPAGSLIYLDAWDAMILPERVEGARQEVLAGMKDVLTELKRYRVSTREAYEREKRKCAGLSGQVGLGAPHYFFTGKVEVIVKDSSTHYHASEYWR
;
A
#
# COMPACT_ATOMS: atom_id res chain seq x y z
N MET A 1 66.89 -37.56 -49.09
CA MET A 1 67.38 -36.82 -47.92
C MET A 1 66.17 -36.60 -47.02
N ALA A 2 65.66 -37.56 -46.24
CA ALA A 2 66.30 -38.53 -45.34
C ALA A 2 67.13 -37.88 -44.21
N GLU A 3 66.69 -38.20 -42.98
CA GLU A 3 67.33 -38.06 -41.65
C GLU A 3 67.43 -36.66 -41.02
N ALA A 4 67.29 -36.46 -39.70
CA ALA A 4 66.87 -37.25 -38.51
C ALA A 4 66.96 -36.25 -37.34
N ALA A 5 65.93 -36.04 -36.50
CA ALA A 5 65.65 -36.73 -35.23
C ALA A 5 66.76 -36.68 -34.14
N SER A 6 66.50 -35.91 -33.08
CA SER A 6 66.66 -36.31 -31.66
C SER A 6 65.84 -35.31 -30.81
N ASP A 7 64.59 -35.60 -30.43
CA ASP A 7 64.15 -36.43 -29.31
C ASP A 7 64.89 -36.26 -27.96
N ALA A 8 64.06 -36.23 -26.92
CA ALA A 8 64.32 -36.38 -25.49
C ALA A 8 64.94 -35.21 -24.69
N GLY A 9 64.04 -34.43 -24.10
CA GLY A 9 64.25 -33.68 -22.86
C GLY A 9 63.04 -33.82 -21.90
N LEU A 10 62.51 -35.04 -21.78
CA LEU A 10 61.51 -35.47 -20.78
C LEU A 10 62.14 -35.48 -19.37
N GLY A 11 62.48 -34.32 -18.84
CA GLY A 11 62.85 -34.13 -17.44
C GLY A 11 61.85 -33.20 -16.76
N PRO A 12 61.44 -33.45 -15.49
CA PRO A 12 60.74 -32.43 -14.73
C PRO A 12 61.60 -31.15 -14.69
N PRO A 13 60.99 -29.95 -14.77
CA PRO A 13 61.73 -28.70 -14.77
C PRO A 13 62.64 -28.64 -13.55
N SER A 14 63.81 -28.01 -13.70
CA SER A 14 64.68 -27.77 -12.54
C SER A 14 63.92 -26.95 -11.49
N TYR A 15 64.24 -27.12 -10.20
CA TYR A 15 63.62 -26.34 -9.14
C TYR A 15 63.64 -24.84 -9.48
N GLU A 16 64.78 -24.35 -9.94
CA GLU A 16 64.96 -22.98 -10.38
C GLU A 16 64.08 -22.60 -11.58
N GLN A 17 63.93 -23.46 -12.59
CA GLN A 17 62.99 -23.24 -13.71
C GLN A 17 61.52 -23.26 -13.27
N ALA A 18 61.16 -24.01 -12.22
CA ALA A 18 59.80 -24.04 -11.67
C ALA A 18 59.43 -22.75 -10.91
N ILE A 19 60.41 -22.07 -10.29
CA ILE A 19 60.21 -20.81 -9.54
C ILE A 19 60.56 -19.54 -10.31
N THR A 20 61.47 -19.54 -11.30
CA THR A 20 61.95 -18.31 -11.95
C THR A 20 61.30 -17.99 -13.29
N THR A 21 60.99 -18.98 -14.13
CA THR A 21 60.35 -18.77 -15.46
C THR A 21 58.81 -18.75 -15.40
N GLY A 22 58.22 -18.90 -14.21
CA GLY A 22 56.81 -19.20 -13.99
C GLY A 22 56.03 -18.17 -13.17
N GLY A 23 56.29 -16.86 -13.31
CA GLY A 23 55.40 -15.79 -12.78
C GLY A 23 53.92 -15.93 -13.19
N GLN A 24 53.64 -16.84 -14.13
CA GLN A 24 52.33 -17.29 -14.58
C GLN A 24 51.63 -18.37 -13.72
N GLY A 25 52.22 -18.84 -12.60
CA GLY A 25 51.48 -19.52 -11.51
C GLY A 25 50.67 -20.74 -11.93
N TRP A 26 51.15 -21.42 -12.97
CA TRP A 26 50.65 -22.70 -13.48
C TRP A 26 50.57 -23.78 -12.39
N TRP A 27 51.44 -23.70 -11.37
CA TRP A 27 51.41 -24.62 -10.24
C TRP A 27 50.11 -24.48 -9.44
N LEU A 28 49.49 -23.30 -9.40
CA LEU A 28 48.25 -23.07 -8.65
C LEU A 28 47.10 -23.86 -9.27
N GLU A 29 47.02 -23.90 -10.59
CA GLU A 29 46.05 -24.72 -11.32
C GLU A 29 46.32 -26.22 -11.18
N LEU A 30 47.59 -26.61 -11.06
CA LEU A 30 48.02 -27.99 -10.82
C LEU A 30 47.66 -28.48 -9.41
N VAL A 31 47.83 -27.63 -8.39
CA VAL A 31 47.60 -27.97 -6.98
C VAL A 31 46.12 -27.81 -6.60
N ALA A 32 45.37 -26.91 -7.24
CA ALA A 32 43.98 -26.62 -6.90
C ALA A 32 43.04 -27.84 -6.79
N PRO A 33 43.12 -28.89 -7.64
CA PRO A 33 42.31 -30.10 -7.49
C PRO A 33 42.58 -30.91 -6.21
N TYR A 34 43.76 -30.74 -5.61
CA TYR A 34 44.19 -31.50 -4.43
C TYR A 34 43.95 -30.76 -3.10
N VAL A 35 43.50 -29.51 -3.18
CA VAL A 35 43.14 -28.69 -2.02
C VAL A 35 41.72 -29.06 -1.58
N SER A 36 41.51 -29.16 -0.26
CA SER A 36 40.18 -29.41 0.31
C SER A 36 39.21 -28.29 -0.06
N VAL A 37 37.99 -28.65 -0.46
CA VAL A 37 36.91 -27.71 -0.77
C VAL A 37 36.62 -26.78 0.41
N GLY A 38 36.86 -27.25 1.65
CA GLY A 38 36.73 -26.44 2.87
C GLY A 38 37.63 -25.20 2.92
N ASP A 39 38.77 -25.24 2.23
CA ASP A 39 39.77 -24.17 2.25
C ASP A 39 39.59 -23.17 1.09
N TYR A 40 38.73 -23.48 0.11
CA TYR A 40 38.51 -22.64 -1.07
C TYR A 40 38.06 -21.21 -0.73
N PRO A 41 37.15 -20.97 0.24
CA PRO A 41 36.75 -19.61 0.61
C PRO A 41 37.92 -18.77 1.13
N SER A 42 38.73 -19.35 2.03
CA SER A 42 39.92 -18.69 2.58
C SER A 42 40.96 -18.39 1.49
N LEU A 43 41.13 -19.33 0.54
CA LEU A 43 42.06 -19.18 -0.58
C LEU A 43 41.61 -18.10 -1.59
N CYS A 44 40.30 -17.96 -1.83
CA CYS A 44 39.76 -16.89 -2.66
C CYS A 44 40.08 -15.48 -2.13
N LEU A 45 40.36 -15.35 -0.82
CA LEU A 45 40.68 -14.07 -0.18
C LEU A 45 42.17 -13.74 -0.18
N VAL A 46 43.05 -14.67 -0.58
CA VAL A 46 44.51 -14.49 -0.53
C VAL A 46 45.00 -13.50 -1.58
N SER A 47 44.50 -13.60 -2.82
CA SER A 47 44.83 -12.68 -3.91
C SER A 47 43.85 -12.84 -5.08
N ARG A 48 43.79 -11.87 -5.99
CA ARG A 48 42.98 -11.96 -7.23
C ARG A 48 43.28 -13.23 -8.04
N ARG A 49 44.54 -13.66 -8.07
CA ARG A 49 44.95 -14.87 -8.78
C ARG A 49 44.39 -16.16 -8.15
N PHE A 50 44.39 -16.24 -6.82
CA PHE A 50 43.78 -17.37 -6.14
C PHE A 50 42.26 -17.34 -6.31
N TYR A 51 41.65 -16.16 -6.29
CA TYR A 51 40.24 -15.99 -6.62
C TYR A 51 39.93 -16.57 -8.00
N ASP A 52 40.69 -16.23 -9.04
CA ASP A 52 40.45 -16.71 -10.42
C ASP A 52 40.53 -18.24 -10.56
N VAL A 53 41.34 -18.92 -9.74
CA VAL A 53 41.51 -20.38 -9.79
C VAL A 53 40.51 -21.14 -8.90
N PHE A 54 40.23 -20.63 -7.70
CA PHE A 54 39.41 -21.32 -6.70
C PHE A 54 37.93 -20.93 -6.75
N CYS A 55 37.58 -19.71 -7.18
CA CYS A 55 36.19 -19.26 -7.28
C CYS A 55 35.38 -20.10 -8.29
N PRO A 56 35.83 -20.36 -9.53
CA PRO A 56 35.10 -21.22 -10.46
C PRO A 56 34.92 -22.66 -9.94
N ARG A 57 35.84 -23.14 -9.09
CA ARG A 57 35.77 -24.46 -8.46
C ARG A 57 34.79 -24.49 -7.28
N LEU A 58 34.69 -23.40 -6.53
CA LEU A 58 33.67 -23.20 -5.51
C LEU A 58 32.26 -23.26 -6.11
N TRP A 59 32.08 -22.64 -7.28
CA TRP A 59 30.79 -22.52 -7.98
C TRP A 59 30.49 -23.65 -8.98
N LYS A 60 31.37 -24.65 -9.14
CA LYS A 60 31.16 -25.76 -10.07
C LYS A 60 29.97 -26.64 -9.70
N ASP A 61 29.75 -26.84 -8.39
CA ASP A 61 28.57 -27.49 -7.83
C ASP A 61 28.18 -26.79 -6.51
N PRO A 62 27.43 -25.67 -6.59
CA PRO A 62 27.18 -24.81 -5.44
C PRO A 62 26.40 -25.52 -4.32
N LEU A 63 25.56 -26.51 -4.65
CA LEU A 63 24.78 -27.25 -3.64
C LEU A 63 25.65 -28.24 -2.87
N VAL A 64 26.60 -28.89 -3.55
CA VAL A 64 27.57 -29.78 -2.89
C VAL A 64 28.58 -28.98 -2.08
N THR A 65 29.07 -27.85 -2.62
CA THR A 65 30.01 -26.95 -1.92
C THR A 65 29.39 -26.37 -0.65
N VAL A 66 28.14 -25.89 -0.69
CA VAL A 66 27.40 -25.37 0.49
C VAL A 66 27.30 -26.44 1.59
N ARG A 67 26.97 -27.70 1.23
CA ARG A 67 26.92 -28.82 2.19
C ARG A 67 28.28 -29.17 2.79
N ILE A 68 29.35 -29.16 1.98
CA ILE A 68 30.71 -29.47 2.45
C ILE A 68 31.24 -28.38 3.39
N LEU A 69 30.85 -27.12 3.17
CA LEU A 69 31.20 -25.99 4.03
C LEU A 69 30.38 -25.93 5.33
N GLY A 70 29.50 -26.90 5.58
CA GLY A 70 28.64 -26.93 6.77
C GLY A 70 27.54 -25.87 6.76
N LEU A 71 27.30 -25.22 5.63
CA LEU A 71 26.18 -24.32 5.42
C LEU A 71 24.97 -25.18 5.06
N ASP A 72 23.95 -25.20 5.91
CA ASP A 72 22.71 -25.94 5.62
C ASP A 72 21.91 -25.20 4.53
N PRO A 73 21.66 -25.79 3.34
CA PRO A 73 20.81 -25.19 2.31
C PRO A 73 19.39 -24.86 2.82
N GLY A 74 18.93 -25.52 3.89
CA GLY A 74 17.68 -25.21 4.58
C GLY A 74 17.70 -23.92 5.42
N ASN A 75 18.88 -23.34 5.69
CA ASN A 75 19.06 -22.15 6.53
C ASN A 75 18.91 -20.84 5.75
N ASP A 76 19.11 -20.85 4.42
CA ASP A 76 19.01 -19.66 3.56
C ASP A 76 17.55 -19.18 3.36
N PHE A 77 16.57 -20.08 3.57
CA PHE A 77 15.14 -19.75 3.59
C PHE A 77 14.61 -19.40 4.98
N ALA A 78 15.45 -19.34 6.02
CA ALA A 78 14.98 -19.13 7.39
C ALA A 78 14.33 -17.75 7.62
N TRP A 79 14.53 -16.78 6.72
CA TRP A 79 14.10 -15.38 6.89
C TRP A 79 12.90 -14.99 6.01
N TYR A 80 12.59 -15.80 4.99
CA TYR A 80 11.52 -15.55 4.03
C TYR A 80 10.72 -16.82 3.78
N LEU A 81 9.40 -16.70 3.91
CA LEU A 81 8.48 -17.78 3.62
C LEU A 81 7.34 -17.26 2.75
N ASP A 82 7.15 -17.87 1.59
CA ASP A 82 6.02 -17.61 0.72
C ASP A 82 5.18 -18.87 0.60
N VAL A 83 3.97 -18.80 1.16
CA VAL A 83 2.96 -19.87 1.10
C VAL A 83 1.78 -19.45 0.22
N SER A 84 1.96 -18.44 -0.63
CA SER A 84 0.88 -17.88 -1.45
C SER A 84 0.35 -18.90 -2.46
N GLY A 85 -0.98 -18.90 -2.67
CA GLY A 85 -1.64 -19.75 -3.66
C GLY A 85 -1.62 -21.26 -3.35
N LEU A 86 -0.99 -21.70 -2.27
CA LEU A 86 -1.06 -23.09 -1.84
C LEU A 86 -2.49 -23.44 -1.41
N PRO A 87 -3.01 -24.63 -1.71
CA PRO A 87 -4.31 -25.08 -1.20
C PRO A 87 -4.23 -25.52 0.27
N GLY A 88 -5.38 -25.58 0.96
CA GLY A 88 -5.50 -26.15 2.31
C GLY A 88 -5.23 -25.17 3.47
N SER A 89 -5.38 -25.66 4.71
CA SER A 89 -5.35 -24.82 5.92
C SER A 89 -3.95 -24.29 6.27
N VAL A 90 -3.87 -23.09 6.87
CA VAL A 90 -2.63 -22.54 7.48
C VAL A 90 -2.36 -23.07 8.90
N ARG A 91 -3.25 -23.89 9.49
CA ARG A 91 -3.06 -24.43 10.84
C ARG A 91 -1.75 -25.20 11.05
N PRO A 92 -1.27 -26.03 10.11
CA PRO A 92 0.03 -26.68 10.26
C PRO A 92 1.19 -25.68 10.36
N LEU A 93 1.12 -24.60 9.57
CA LEU A 93 2.11 -23.52 9.62
C LEU A 93 2.08 -22.81 10.98
N VAL A 94 0.88 -22.50 11.49
CA VAL A 94 0.69 -21.91 12.83
C VAL A 94 1.29 -22.80 13.91
N LYS A 95 1.04 -24.11 13.85
CA LYS A 95 1.62 -25.09 14.81
C LYS A 95 3.13 -25.23 14.68
N ALA A 96 3.68 -24.99 13.50
CA ALA A 96 5.10 -25.07 13.21
C ALA A 96 5.82 -23.72 13.39
N ALA A 97 5.15 -22.66 13.84
CA ALA A 97 5.72 -21.31 13.89
C ALA A 97 7.06 -21.26 14.67
N ASP A 98 7.18 -22.02 15.76
CA ASP A 98 8.40 -22.12 16.57
C ASP A 98 9.59 -22.75 15.86
N ARG A 99 9.35 -23.47 14.75
CA ARG A 99 10.42 -23.99 13.89
C ARG A 99 11.02 -22.92 12.98
N PHE A 100 10.42 -21.73 12.94
CA PHE A 100 10.86 -20.59 12.12
C PHE A 100 11.23 -19.37 12.98
N PRO A 101 12.19 -19.48 13.93
CA PRO A 101 12.52 -18.39 14.86
C PRO A 101 13.17 -17.18 14.16
N ARG A 102 13.74 -17.39 12.98
CA ARG A 102 14.44 -16.36 12.19
C ARG A 102 13.58 -15.75 11.09
N LEU A 103 12.32 -16.15 10.95
CA LEU A 103 11.45 -15.66 9.88
C LEU A 103 11.22 -14.16 10.05
N ARG A 104 11.34 -13.38 8.97
CA ARG A 104 11.14 -11.92 8.94
C ARG A 104 10.09 -11.48 7.93
N VAL A 105 9.96 -12.22 6.82
CA VAL A 105 8.99 -11.96 5.76
C VAL A 105 8.09 -13.16 5.61
N LEU A 106 6.78 -12.95 5.71
CA LEU A 106 5.77 -13.97 5.44
C LEU A 106 4.81 -13.47 4.37
N LYS A 107 4.68 -14.23 3.28
CA LYS A 107 3.65 -14.00 2.26
C LYS A 107 2.64 -15.13 2.29
N ALA A 108 1.37 -14.79 2.47
CA ALA A 108 0.26 -15.73 2.60
C ALA A 108 -0.94 -15.28 1.74
N ARG A 109 -0.69 -14.98 0.48
CA ARG A 109 -1.71 -14.47 -0.46
C ARG A 109 -2.57 -15.58 -1.04
N ARG A 110 -3.81 -15.28 -1.41
CA ARG A 110 -4.73 -16.24 -2.07
C ARG A 110 -4.82 -17.58 -1.33
N ARG A 111 -4.93 -17.50 -0.01
CA ARG A 111 -5.02 -18.65 0.91
C ARG A 111 -6.42 -18.80 1.49
N GLU A 112 -7.38 -18.03 0.96
CA GLU A 112 -8.77 -17.95 1.40
C GLU A 112 -8.90 -17.68 2.91
N LEU A 113 -7.94 -16.93 3.46
CA LEU A 113 -7.90 -16.65 4.89
C LEU A 113 -9.11 -15.83 5.31
N VAL A 114 -9.88 -16.36 6.26
CA VAL A 114 -10.86 -15.57 7.02
C VAL A 114 -10.17 -14.87 8.19
N ALA A 115 -10.86 -13.89 8.78
CA ALA A 115 -10.28 -13.07 9.86
C ALA A 115 -9.77 -13.90 11.06
N ALA A 116 -10.43 -15.02 11.40
CA ALA A 116 -10.00 -15.91 12.47
C ALA A 116 -8.66 -16.62 12.16
N ASP A 117 -8.51 -17.16 10.95
CA ASP A 117 -7.27 -17.83 10.53
C ASP A 117 -6.11 -16.85 10.44
N ALA A 118 -6.35 -15.67 9.85
CA ALA A 118 -5.35 -14.60 9.80
C ALA A 118 -4.97 -14.12 11.21
N SER A 119 -5.92 -14.01 12.13
CA SER A 119 -5.63 -13.64 13.53
C SER A 119 -4.75 -14.69 14.23
N ASN A 120 -5.00 -15.97 14.00
CA ASN A 120 -4.16 -17.05 14.54
C ASN A 120 -2.75 -17.01 13.94
N LEU A 121 -2.64 -16.75 12.64
CA LEU A 121 -1.36 -16.59 11.95
C LEU A 121 -0.56 -15.41 12.51
N VAL A 122 -1.19 -14.24 12.63
CA VAL A 122 -0.58 -13.01 13.16
C VAL A 122 -0.08 -13.23 14.59
N LYS A 123 -0.89 -13.87 15.45
CA LYS A 123 -0.50 -14.18 16.83
C LYS A 123 0.70 -15.15 16.90
N ALA A 124 0.72 -16.17 16.05
CA ALA A 124 1.79 -17.18 16.06
C ALA A 124 3.17 -16.62 15.66
N PHE A 125 3.19 -15.62 14.77
CA PHE A 125 4.42 -14.97 14.32
C PHE A 125 4.66 -13.59 14.94
N ALA A 126 3.95 -13.27 16.03
CA ALA A 126 4.08 -12.01 16.72
C ALA A 126 5.51 -11.79 17.24
N GLY A 127 6.03 -10.56 17.11
CA GLY A 127 7.41 -10.18 17.43
C GLY A 127 8.51 -10.75 16.50
N ARG A 128 8.16 -11.49 15.44
CA ARG A 128 9.14 -12.13 14.53
C ARG A 128 9.20 -11.48 13.16
N LEU A 129 8.08 -11.03 12.60
CA LEU A 129 8.00 -10.51 11.22
C LEU A 129 8.16 -8.99 11.16
N TRP A 130 8.92 -8.51 10.19
CA TRP A 130 8.90 -7.10 9.79
C TRP A 130 7.97 -6.85 8.60
N SER A 131 7.57 -7.89 7.86
CA SER A 131 6.77 -7.81 6.64
C SER A 131 5.80 -8.96 6.59
N LEU A 132 4.54 -8.61 6.36
CA LEU A 132 3.43 -9.55 6.28
C LEU A 132 2.56 -9.18 5.08
N ASP A 133 2.39 -10.13 4.17
CA ASP A 133 1.52 -10.00 3.01
C ASP A 133 0.32 -10.94 3.13
N LEU A 134 -0.86 -10.33 3.30
CA LEU A 134 -2.15 -11.02 3.39
C LEU A 134 -3.05 -10.69 2.19
N SER A 135 -2.48 -10.16 1.12
CA SER A 135 -3.24 -9.71 -0.05
C SER A 135 -4.02 -10.83 -0.72
N ASP A 136 -5.08 -10.48 -1.44
CA ASP A 136 -5.94 -11.43 -2.16
C ASP A 136 -6.61 -12.48 -1.25
N ASN A 137 -6.92 -12.11 0.00
CA ASN A 137 -7.72 -12.91 0.92
C ASN A 137 -9.02 -12.18 1.27
N PRO A 138 -10.13 -12.88 1.58
CA PRO A 138 -11.44 -12.26 1.87
C PRO A 138 -11.52 -11.64 3.29
N LEU A 139 -10.46 -10.97 3.75
CA LEU A 139 -10.34 -10.40 5.09
C LEU A 139 -11.20 -9.15 5.27
N SER A 140 -11.99 -9.11 6.35
CA SER A 140 -12.74 -7.93 6.77
C SER A 140 -12.01 -7.18 7.89
N ASP A 141 -12.58 -6.04 8.32
CA ASP A 141 -12.06 -5.22 9.43
C ASP A 141 -11.87 -5.98 10.75
N ALA A 142 -12.45 -7.17 10.89
CA ALA A 142 -12.26 -8.03 12.06
C ALA A 142 -10.78 -8.46 12.27
N VAL A 143 -9.96 -8.49 11.22
CA VAL A 143 -8.53 -8.85 11.33
C VAL A 143 -7.69 -7.73 11.98
N LEU A 144 -8.19 -6.49 11.97
CA LEU A 144 -7.41 -5.32 12.37
C LEU A 144 -7.02 -5.33 13.84
N LEU A 145 -7.85 -5.92 14.71
CA LEU A 145 -7.53 -6.06 16.14
C LEU A 145 -6.25 -6.90 16.35
N ALA A 146 -6.12 -8.02 15.63
CA ALA A 146 -4.95 -8.88 15.73
C ALA A 146 -3.70 -8.20 15.15
N LEU A 147 -3.85 -7.50 14.01
CA LEU A 147 -2.75 -6.73 13.40
C LEU A 147 -2.28 -5.61 14.31
N ASN A 148 -3.20 -4.89 14.96
CA ASN A 148 -2.86 -3.85 15.92
C ASN A 148 -2.08 -4.42 17.11
N GLN A 149 -2.59 -5.48 17.73
CA GLN A 149 -1.87 -6.17 18.83
C GLN A 149 -0.45 -6.56 18.43
N PHE A 150 -0.28 -7.09 17.22
CA PHE A 150 1.03 -7.46 16.70
C PHE A 150 1.97 -6.26 16.53
N MET A 151 1.45 -5.14 16.03
CA MET A 151 2.20 -3.90 15.85
C MET A 151 2.59 -3.23 17.17
N THR A 152 1.75 -3.31 18.20
CA THR A 152 1.97 -2.65 19.49
C THR A 152 2.68 -3.50 20.54
N ALA A 153 2.72 -4.82 20.37
CA ALA A 153 3.24 -5.76 21.39
C ALA A 153 4.72 -5.53 21.77
N SER A 154 5.52 -4.92 20.89
CA SER A 154 6.96 -4.77 21.09
C SER A 154 7.47 -3.35 20.84
N SER A 155 6.58 -2.38 20.58
CA SER A 155 6.94 -1.04 20.17
C SER A 155 6.25 0.02 21.02
N SER A 156 7.04 0.90 21.63
CA SER A 156 6.56 2.16 22.17
C SER A 156 6.24 3.13 21.02
N SER A 157 5.30 4.04 21.26
CA SER A 157 4.83 4.99 20.24
C SER A 157 5.98 5.81 19.64
N LEU A 158 6.06 5.86 18.31
CA LEU A 158 6.97 6.74 17.56
C LEU A 158 6.35 8.13 17.30
N ARG A 159 5.18 8.39 17.86
CA ARG A 159 4.49 9.68 17.77
C ARG A 159 4.93 10.53 18.94
N THR A 160 5.56 11.66 18.65
CA THR A 160 6.09 12.59 19.65
C THR A 160 5.68 14.01 19.28
N ASP A 161 5.59 14.88 20.30
CA ASP A 161 5.28 16.30 20.10
C ASP A 161 6.50 17.13 19.68
N GLY A 162 7.67 16.49 19.55
CA GLY A 162 8.94 17.15 19.22
C GLY A 162 8.94 17.87 17.86
N HIS A 163 7.99 17.53 16.98
CA HIS A 163 7.84 18.13 15.65
C HIS A 163 6.57 18.99 15.53
N PHE A 164 5.93 19.38 16.64
CA PHE A 164 4.68 20.12 16.65
C PHE A 164 4.66 21.31 15.69
N ALA A 165 5.72 22.12 15.68
CA ALA A 165 5.80 23.32 14.84
C ALA A 165 5.63 23.02 13.33
N ALA A 166 6.14 21.89 12.83
CA ALA A 166 6.09 21.53 11.41
C ALA A 166 4.97 20.53 11.08
N GLU A 167 4.66 19.63 12.00
CA GLU A 167 3.81 18.45 11.75
C GLU A 167 2.46 18.50 12.48
N GLY A 168 2.31 19.37 13.49
CA GLY A 168 1.21 19.33 14.44
C GLY A 168 1.43 18.27 15.53
N MET A 169 0.46 18.12 16.43
CA MET A 169 0.47 17.07 17.46
C MET A 169 -0.88 16.34 17.51
N LEU A 170 -0.88 15.13 18.06
CA LEU A 170 -2.13 14.42 18.33
C LEU A 170 -2.68 14.85 19.69
N ASP A 171 -3.89 15.35 19.67
CA ASP A 171 -4.68 15.56 20.87
C ASP A 171 -5.60 14.35 21.11
N TRP A 172 -5.57 13.83 22.33
CA TRP A 172 -6.39 12.70 22.77
C TRP A 172 -7.03 12.99 24.14
N PRO A 173 -7.90 14.00 24.22
CA PRO A 173 -8.22 14.66 25.48
C PRO A 173 -8.95 13.79 26.50
N ARG A 174 -9.59 12.69 26.07
CA ARG A 174 -10.39 11.80 26.94
C ARG A 174 -9.94 10.34 26.93
N CYS A 175 -8.90 10.00 26.17
CA CYS A 175 -8.51 8.61 25.95
C CYS A 175 -9.64 7.70 25.39
N GLU A 176 -10.67 8.30 24.79
CA GLU A 176 -11.87 7.65 24.29
C GLU A 176 -11.73 7.20 22.82
N GLY A 177 -12.66 6.35 22.37
CA GLY A 177 -12.69 5.81 21.01
C GLY A 177 -14.00 5.06 20.74
N SER A 178 -14.04 4.34 19.63
CA SER A 178 -15.09 3.35 19.35
C SER A 178 -14.51 2.15 18.64
N ASP A 179 -15.14 0.98 18.78
CA ASP A 179 -14.67 -0.23 18.11
C ASP A 179 -14.70 -0.12 16.57
N ALA A 180 -15.51 0.78 16.00
CA ALA A 180 -15.53 1.02 14.56
C ALA A 180 -14.44 2.01 14.11
N TYR A 181 -14.22 3.10 14.85
CA TYR A 181 -13.31 4.18 14.45
C TYR A 181 -11.87 3.99 14.94
N GLY A 182 -11.71 3.29 16.07
CA GLY A 182 -10.51 3.32 16.89
C GLY A 182 -10.48 4.52 17.84
N PRO A 183 -9.29 4.98 18.27
CA PRO A 183 -9.16 6.14 19.16
C PRO A 183 -9.60 7.45 18.49
N PHE A 184 -10.30 8.30 19.25
CA PHE A 184 -10.75 9.63 18.80
C PHE A 184 -9.64 10.67 18.88
N TYR A 185 -8.65 10.54 17.99
CA TYR A 185 -7.58 11.53 17.85
C TYR A 185 -8.04 12.75 17.05
N HIS A 186 -7.57 13.92 17.49
CA HIS A 186 -7.62 15.16 16.71
C HIS A 186 -6.20 15.62 16.40
N ILE A 187 -5.98 16.18 15.22
CA ILE A 187 -4.70 16.84 14.91
C ILE A 187 -4.84 18.28 15.39
N LYS A 188 -4.06 18.64 16.41
CA LYS A 188 -3.88 20.02 16.81
C LYS A 188 -2.80 20.64 15.94
N GLU A 189 -3.21 21.56 15.08
CA GLU A 189 -2.32 22.25 14.15
C GLU A 189 -1.48 23.32 14.87
N SER A 190 -0.25 23.52 14.41
CA SER A 190 0.53 24.71 14.66
C SER A 190 0.14 25.82 13.66
N GLY A 191 0.74 27.00 13.76
CA GLY A 191 0.54 28.07 12.76
C GLY A 191 1.09 27.76 11.36
N PHE A 192 1.75 26.61 11.16
CA PHE A 192 2.39 26.25 9.88
C PHE A 192 2.09 24.81 9.43
N SER A 193 1.55 23.96 10.30
CA SER A 193 1.41 22.53 10.01
C SER A 193 0.24 22.21 9.08
N ASP A 194 -0.80 23.05 9.05
CA ASP A 194 -1.97 22.91 8.20
C ASP A 194 -1.74 23.41 6.76
N THR A 195 -0.96 24.48 6.61
CA THR A 195 -0.57 25.09 5.33
C THR A 195 0.67 24.46 4.71
N PHE A 196 1.34 23.60 5.46
CA PHE A 196 2.57 22.92 5.08
C PHE A 196 3.77 23.84 4.82
N SER A 197 3.83 25.02 5.45
CA SER A 197 4.77 26.07 5.11
C SER A 197 5.96 26.24 6.06
N HIS A 198 6.15 25.35 7.04
CA HIS A 198 7.24 25.47 8.02
C HIS A 198 8.62 25.25 7.37
N ALA A 199 9.60 26.11 7.66
CA ALA A 199 10.95 26.05 7.06
C ALA A 199 11.67 24.71 7.32
N ASN A 200 11.49 24.14 8.51
CA ASN A 200 12.12 22.86 8.89
C ASN A 200 11.34 21.61 8.43
N ARG A 201 10.29 21.75 7.61
CA ARG A 201 9.45 20.63 7.16
C ARG A 201 10.25 19.52 6.47
N TYR A 202 11.32 19.90 5.78
CA TYR A 202 12.16 18.97 5.02
C TYR A 202 13.40 18.51 5.80
N LEU A 203 13.55 18.82 7.09
CA LEU A 203 14.68 18.30 7.87
C LEU A 203 14.49 16.80 8.11
N ALA A 204 15.54 16.03 7.85
CA ALA A 204 15.63 14.65 8.31
C ALA A 204 15.85 14.62 9.83
N ASP A 205 15.30 13.60 10.50
CA ASP A 205 15.54 13.42 11.93
C ASP A 205 17.01 13.05 12.17
N PRO A 206 17.57 13.38 13.34
CA PRO A 206 18.93 12.99 13.68
C PRO A 206 19.09 11.45 13.64
N PRO A 207 20.28 10.94 13.29
CA PRO A 207 20.53 9.50 13.32
C PRO A 207 20.39 8.97 14.75
N THR A 208 19.79 7.79 14.88
CA THR A 208 19.72 7.07 16.14
C THR A 208 21.09 6.43 16.41
N TYR A 209 21.80 6.92 17.42
CA TYR A 209 22.99 6.24 17.92
C TYR A 209 22.52 5.12 18.85
N PRO A 210 23.00 3.87 18.67
CA PRO A 210 22.78 2.85 19.69
C PRO A 210 23.38 3.38 21.00
N PRO A 211 22.70 3.18 22.15
CA PRO A 211 23.30 3.54 23.41
C PRO A 211 24.64 2.81 23.49
N GLY A 212 25.73 3.57 23.60
CA GLY A 212 27.02 2.98 23.95
C GLY A 212 26.87 2.22 25.26
N GLU A 213 27.77 1.29 25.53
CA GLU A 213 27.85 0.48 26.77
C GLU A 213 28.12 1.33 28.04
N PHE A 214 27.65 2.57 28.10
CA PHE A 214 27.64 3.38 29.30
C PHE A 214 26.42 3.01 30.13
N HIS A 215 26.69 2.14 31.10
CA HIS A 215 25.85 1.85 32.25
C HIS A 215 25.36 3.14 32.93
N ASP A 216 24.10 3.48 32.69
CA ASP A 216 23.28 4.11 33.72
C ASP A 216 21.92 3.42 33.74
N GLY A 217 21.73 2.57 34.76
CA GLY A 217 20.76 1.47 34.81
C GLY A 217 19.28 1.84 34.87
N ASN A 218 18.87 3.06 34.53
CA ASN A 218 17.49 3.53 34.69
C ASN A 218 16.85 4.20 33.46
N HIS A 219 17.57 4.38 32.35
CA HIS A 219 16.99 4.97 31.14
C HIS A 219 16.83 3.92 30.03
N ARG A 220 15.62 3.35 29.91
CA ARG A 220 15.24 2.68 28.66
C ARG A 220 15.37 3.70 27.53
N PRO A 221 16.08 3.41 26.44
CA PRO A 221 16.16 4.33 25.30
C PRO A 221 14.75 4.60 24.79
N SER A 222 14.39 5.88 24.70
CA SER A 222 13.11 6.29 24.11
C SER A 222 13.07 5.83 22.65
N PRO A 223 11.91 5.38 22.15
CA PRO A 223 11.80 4.94 20.76
C PRO A 223 12.00 6.15 19.84
N VAL A 224 12.97 6.04 18.92
CA VAL A 224 13.28 7.12 17.97
C VAL A 224 12.81 6.68 16.58
N ARG A 225 12.02 7.54 15.92
CA ARG A 225 11.63 7.31 14.53
C ARG A 225 12.84 7.34 13.60
N ALA A 226 12.78 6.66 12.47
CA ALA A 226 13.91 6.61 11.53
C ALA A 226 14.26 8.01 11.02
N ASN A 227 15.49 8.25 10.56
CA ASN A 227 15.86 9.55 9.98
C ASN A 227 15.16 9.91 8.65
N GLY A 228 14.40 8.97 8.07
CA GLY A 228 13.68 9.17 6.80
C GLY A 228 14.57 9.11 5.55
N ARG A 229 15.88 8.85 5.69
CA ARG A 229 16.84 8.75 4.58
C ARG A 229 17.55 7.43 4.47
N THR A 230 17.53 6.61 5.52
CA THR A 230 17.96 5.21 5.41
C THR A 230 17.12 4.49 4.35
N PRO A 231 17.70 3.55 3.60
CA PRO A 231 16.93 2.65 2.76
C PRO A 231 15.83 1.97 3.59
N ILE A 232 14.66 1.77 2.99
CA ILE A 232 13.61 0.93 3.56
C ILE A 232 14.17 -0.49 3.62
N LYS A 233 13.78 -1.26 4.64
CA LYS A 233 14.00 -2.72 4.64
C LYS A 233 13.41 -3.26 3.33
N ASN A 234 13.98 -4.32 2.78
CA ASN A 234 13.47 -4.88 1.52
C ASN A 234 12.93 -6.28 1.80
N ASP A 235 11.72 -6.56 1.33
CA ASP A 235 10.98 -7.80 1.52
C ASP A 235 10.81 -8.60 0.21
N SER A 236 11.55 -8.22 -0.83
CA SER A 236 11.65 -8.97 -2.06
C SER A 236 12.62 -10.15 -1.92
N ILE A 237 12.26 -11.25 -2.59
CA ILE A 237 13.12 -12.43 -2.64
C ILE A 237 14.45 -12.13 -3.35
N GLU A 238 14.45 -11.26 -4.37
CA GLU A 238 15.65 -10.89 -5.12
C GLU A 238 16.64 -10.12 -4.24
N PHE A 239 16.16 -9.21 -3.39
CA PHE A 239 17.02 -8.55 -2.43
C PHE A 239 17.61 -9.54 -1.42
N LEU A 240 16.81 -10.47 -0.91
CA LEU A 240 17.31 -11.47 0.03
C LEU A 240 18.33 -12.39 -0.65
N LYS A 241 18.09 -12.82 -1.89
CA LYS A 241 19.07 -13.56 -2.69
C LYS A 241 20.37 -12.75 -2.83
N GLN A 242 20.30 -11.49 -3.25
CA GLN A 242 21.49 -10.63 -3.37
C GLN A 242 22.22 -10.45 -2.03
N ALA A 243 21.48 -10.25 -0.95
CA ALA A 243 22.05 -10.05 0.38
C ALA A 243 22.65 -11.34 0.98
N LEU A 244 22.16 -12.52 0.58
CA LEU A 244 22.68 -13.83 0.99
C LEU A 244 23.83 -14.32 0.08
N LEU A 245 23.74 -14.07 -1.23
CA LEU A 245 24.73 -14.49 -2.22
C LEU A 245 25.98 -13.60 -2.27
N GLY A 246 25.92 -12.40 -1.68
CA GLY A 246 27.08 -11.51 -1.57
C GLY A 246 27.55 -10.88 -2.89
N ASP A 247 26.82 -11.07 -3.99
CA ASP A 247 27.20 -10.56 -5.31
C ASP A 247 26.83 -9.07 -5.49
N ASP A 248 27.84 -8.29 -5.93
CA ASP A 248 27.84 -6.95 -6.56
C ASP A 248 27.07 -5.77 -5.94
N ALA A 249 26.34 -5.95 -4.83
CA ALA A 249 25.87 -4.81 -4.03
C ALA A 249 27.01 -4.27 -3.16
N PRO A 250 27.11 -2.95 -2.88
CA PRO A 250 28.06 -2.44 -1.90
C PRO A 250 27.79 -3.15 -0.57
N VAL A 251 28.70 -4.07 -0.25
CA VAL A 251 28.62 -5.11 0.79
C VAL A 251 28.26 -4.51 2.16
N ASP A 252 28.55 -3.23 2.37
CA ASP A 252 28.28 -2.51 3.60
C ASP A 252 26.79 -2.31 3.91
N ALA A 253 25.91 -2.08 2.93
CA ALA A 253 24.52 -1.70 3.21
C ALA A 253 23.58 -2.89 3.46
N ALA A 254 23.67 -3.93 2.62
CA ALA A 254 22.86 -5.13 2.75
C ALA A 254 23.29 -5.95 3.98
N CYS A 255 24.61 -6.10 4.17
CA CYS A 255 25.16 -6.85 5.29
C CYS A 255 24.94 -6.11 6.63
N ALA A 256 25.00 -4.78 6.68
CA ALA A 256 24.60 -4.00 7.86
C ALA A 256 23.10 -4.08 8.14
N THR A 257 22.24 -4.11 7.11
CA THR A 257 20.78 -4.24 7.30
C THR A 257 20.42 -5.62 7.87
N LEU A 258 21.01 -6.69 7.34
CA LEU A 258 20.82 -8.05 7.86
C LEU A 258 21.45 -8.23 9.25
N SER A 259 22.62 -7.61 9.51
CA SER A 259 23.28 -7.66 10.83
C SER A 259 22.54 -6.85 11.89
N ALA A 260 22.01 -5.66 11.55
CA ALA A 260 21.14 -4.88 12.43
C ALA A 260 19.80 -5.59 12.68
N ALA A 261 19.26 -6.31 11.70
CA ALA A 261 18.05 -7.13 11.83
C ALA A 261 18.22 -8.35 12.77
N ARG A 262 19.47 -8.79 13.00
CA ARG A 262 19.78 -9.83 14.00
C ARG A 262 19.74 -9.32 15.44
N MET A 263 19.89 -8.00 15.66
CA MET A 263 20.08 -7.43 17.01
C MET A 263 18.94 -6.51 17.50
N SER A 264 17.97 -6.15 16.64
CA SER A 264 16.86 -5.26 17.00
C SER A 264 15.54 -6.03 17.19
N PRO A 265 14.67 -5.66 18.16
CA PRO A 265 13.31 -6.22 18.25
C PRO A 265 12.56 -6.02 16.93
N VAL A 266 11.95 -7.10 16.43
CA VAL A 266 11.29 -7.07 15.12
C VAL A 266 9.87 -6.56 15.29
N VAL A 267 9.64 -5.36 14.80
CA VAL A 267 8.32 -4.75 14.70
C VAL A 267 7.85 -4.84 13.25
N LEU A 268 6.57 -5.13 13.05
CA LEU A 268 5.94 -5.12 11.74
C LEU A 268 6.03 -3.71 11.14
N SER A 269 6.86 -3.54 10.12
CA SER A 269 7.05 -2.28 9.39
C SER A 269 6.40 -2.30 8.02
N HIS A 270 6.21 -3.46 7.40
CA HIS A 270 5.55 -3.59 6.10
C HIS A 270 4.28 -4.41 6.22
N LEU A 271 3.20 -3.92 5.63
CA LEU A 271 1.92 -4.60 5.65
C LEU A 271 1.24 -4.48 4.29
N HIS A 272 0.88 -5.62 3.71
CA HIS A 272 0.19 -5.68 2.42
C HIS A 272 -1.21 -6.28 2.61
N LEU A 273 -2.24 -5.47 2.33
CA LEU A 273 -3.67 -5.79 2.49
C LEU A 273 -4.46 -5.56 1.20
N SER A 274 -3.80 -5.67 0.05
CA SER A 274 -4.42 -5.46 -1.26
C SER A 274 -5.49 -6.49 -1.57
N ASN A 275 -6.53 -6.07 -2.28
CA ASN A 275 -7.63 -6.95 -2.71
C ASN A 275 -8.26 -7.76 -1.57
N THR A 276 -8.47 -7.11 -0.42
CA THR A 276 -9.20 -7.64 0.73
C THR A 276 -10.58 -6.98 0.85
N LYS A 277 -11.39 -7.39 1.83
CA LYS A 277 -12.68 -6.75 2.17
C LYS A 277 -12.53 -5.71 3.30
N VAL A 278 -11.31 -5.28 3.61
CA VAL A 278 -11.04 -4.21 4.58
C VAL A 278 -11.62 -2.89 4.05
N THR A 279 -12.35 -2.19 4.90
CA THR A 279 -13.02 -0.93 4.53
C THR A 279 -12.05 0.25 4.59
N ALA A 280 -12.42 1.37 3.98
CA ALA A 280 -11.67 2.63 4.10
C ALA A 280 -11.54 3.06 5.57
N LEU A 281 -12.64 3.00 6.33
CA LEU A 281 -12.63 3.28 7.76
C LEU A 281 -11.71 2.30 8.53
N GLY A 282 -11.68 1.03 8.12
CA GLY A 282 -10.77 0.02 8.65
C GLY A 282 -9.29 0.36 8.42
N VAL A 283 -8.91 0.78 7.21
CA VAL A 283 -7.54 1.26 6.93
C VAL A 283 -7.20 2.48 7.78
N GLU A 284 -8.12 3.44 7.91
CA GLU A 284 -7.88 4.60 8.75
C GLU A 284 -7.70 4.22 10.23
N ARG A 285 -8.55 3.31 10.73
CA ARG A 285 -8.45 2.77 12.08
C ARG A 285 -7.11 2.07 12.29
N LEU A 286 -6.67 1.24 11.34
CA LEU A 286 -5.38 0.55 11.38
C LEU A 286 -4.23 1.55 11.54
N VAL A 287 -4.23 2.64 10.77
CA VAL A 287 -3.20 3.67 10.87
C VAL A 287 -3.30 4.42 12.20
N ARG A 288 -4.50 4.82 12.64
CA ARG A 288 -4.70 5.49 13.94
C ARG A 288 -4.22 4.62 15.11
N GLU A 289 -4.47 3.33 15.05
CA GLU A 289 -4.06 2.38 16.09
C GLU A 289 -2.59 1.97 15.99
N SER A 290 -1.99 2.06 14.79
CA SER A 290 -0.55 1.87 14.65
C SER A 290 0.23 2.89 15.48
N SER A 291 1.37 2.52 16.03
CA SER A 291 2.28 3.39 16.77
C SER A 291 3.22 4.21 15.86
N GLY A 292 2.93 4.35 14.57
CA GLY A 292 3.75 5.07 13.59
C GLY A 292 4.94 4.30 12.99
N GLN A 293 5.03 2.99 13.26
CA GLN A 293 6.12 2.09 12.86
C GLN A 293 6.08 1.63 11.39
N LEU A 294 4.94 1.77 10.71
CA LEU A 294 4.79 1.32 9.34
C LEU A 294 5.70 2.17 8.42
N GLU A 295 6.54 1.48 7.66
CA GLU A 295 7.42 2.03 6.64
C GLU A 295 6.85 1.83 5.23
N SER A 296 6.18 0.70 5.00
CA SER A 296 5.52 0.36 3.73
C SER A 296 4.10 -0.14 4.02
N LEU A 297 3.12 0.41 3.31
CA LEU A 297 1.72 -0.01 3.42
C LEU A 297 1.08 -0.13 2.04
N ASP A 298 0.47 -1.28 1.79
CA ASP A 298 -0.35 -1.52 0.60
C ASP A 298 -1.83 -1.76 0.98
N CYS A 299 -2.69 -0.88 0.48
CA CYS A 299 -4.13 -0.85 0.76
C CYS A 299 -4.97 -0.44 -0.46
N GLU A 300 -4.71 -1.06 -1.62
CA GLU A 300 -5.34 -0.74 -2.93
C GLU A 300 -6.88 -0.62 -2.93
N SER A 301 -7.59 -1.56 -2.31
CA SER A 301 -9.00 -1.84 -2.61
C SER A 301 -9.96 -1.50 -1.46
N ALA A 302 -9.66 -0.45 -0.69
CA ALA A 302 -10.49 -0.09 0.45
C ALA A 302 -11.93 0.27 0.03
N ARG A 303 -12.90 -0.47 0.55
CA ARG A 303 -14.33 -0.25 0.24
C ARG A 303 -14.92 0.86 1.12
N LEU A 304 -15.68 1.77 0.53
CA LEU A 304 -16.44 2.79 1.26
C LEU A 304 -17.68 2.17 1.92
N ASN A 305 -17.96 2.56 3.18
CA ASN A 305 -19.08 2.02 3.95
C ASN A 305 -20.35 2.83 3.72
N ILE A 306 -20.96 2.65 2.54
CA ILE A 306 -22.14 3.43 2.14
C ILE A 306 -23.38 2.54 2.11
N ASN A 307 -24.34 2.87 2.96
CA ASN A 307 -25.64 2.21 3.01
C ASN A 307 -26.61 2.86 2.03
N ILE A 308 -26.93 2.14 0.96
CA ILE A 308 -27.88 2.60 -0.05
C ILE A 308 -29.31 2.48 0.50
N PRO A 309 -30.07 3.57 0.60
CA PRO A 309 -31.44 3.53 1.12
C PRO A 309 -32.36 2.68 0.23
N ARG A 310 -33.42 2.11 0.82
CA ARG A 310 -34.37 1.23 0.11
C ARG A 310 -35.05 1.87 -1.11
N HIS A 311 -35.27 3.19 -1.07
CA HIS A 311 -35.91 3.97 -2.14
C HIS A 311 -34.91 4.77 -2.99
N SER A 312 -33.63 4.40 -2.95
CA SER A 312 -32.59 5.07 -3.75
C SER A 312 -32.74 4.73 -5.23
N PRO A 313 -32.49 5.69 -6.14
CA PRO A 313 -32.40 5.40 -7.59
C PRO A 313 -31.15 4.60 -7.97
N TRP A 314 -30.23 4.39 -7.02
CA TRP A 314 -29.01 3.62 -7.23
C TRP A 314 -29.28 2.11 -7.11
N PRO A 315 -28.69 1.26 -7.98
CA PRO A 315 -28.76 -0.19 -7.83
C PRO A 315 -28.26 -0.65 -6.45
N LYS A 316 -28.92 -1.62 -5.83
CA LYS A 316 -28.50 -2.18 -4.52
C LYS A 316 -27.11 -2.83 -4.55
N SER A 317 -26.67 -3.25 -5.73
CA SER A 317 -25.33 -3.76 -6.00
C SER A 317 -24.26 -2.67 -6.11
N THR A 318 -24.63 -1.38 -6.02
CA THR A 318 -23.63 -0.29 -6.12
C THR A 318 -22.62 -0.38 -4.97
N ARG A 319 -21.33 -0.37 -5.32
CA ARG A 319 -20.20 -0.35 -4.41
C ARG A 319 -19.24 0.74 -4.85
N LEU A 320 -18.69 1.46 -3.87
CA LEU A 320 -17.67 2.46 -4.10
C LEU A 320 -16.38 2.06 -3.38
N TYR A 321 -15.26 2.28 -4.05
CA TYR A 321 -13.92 1.98 -3.55
C TYR A 321 -13.06 3.25 -3.58
N GLY A 322 -12.23 3.38 -2.55
CA GLY A 322 -11.28 4.46 -2.39
C GLY A 322 -11.05 4.84 -0.94
N LEU A 323 -10.05 5.68 -0.73
CA LEU A 323 -9.83 6.42 0.51
C LEU A 323 -10.15 7.90 0.26
N LEU A 324 -11.33 8.35 0.70
CA LEU A 324 -11.78 9.74 0.58
C LEU A 324 -11.65 10.41 1.95
N GLY A 325 -11.20 11.68 2.01
CA GLY A 325 -11.08 12.41 3.28
C GLY A 325 -9.96 11.96 4.21
N SER A 326 -9.18 10.95 3.81
CA SER A 326 -8.14 10.36 4.64
C SER A 326 -6.70 10.91 4.47
N PRO A 327 -6.36 12.01 3.74
CA PRO A 327 -4.94 12.37 3.60
C PRO A 327 -4.26 12.70 4.93
N HIS A 328 -5.04 13.10 5.93
CA HIS A 328 -4.56 13.42 7.27
C HIS A 328 -3.90 12.22 7.98
N ILE A 329 -4.32 10.97 7.72
CA ILE A 329 -3.73 9.79 8.37
C ILE A 329 -2.30 9.51 7.89
N TRP A 330 -1.97 9.99 6.69
CA TRP A 330 -0.65 9.83 6.10
C TRP A 330 0.34 10.86 6.59
N ARG A 331 -0.08 11.89 7.33
CA ARG A 331 0.82 12.90 7.88
C ARG A 331 1.84 12.27 8.83
N PRO A 332 3.08 12.81 8.92
CA PRO A 332 4.11 12.30 9.82
C PRO A 332 3.67 12.16 11.28
N VAL A 333 2.75 13.01 11.75
CA VAL A 333 2.19 12.95 13.11
C VAL A 333 1.45 11.63 13.43
N LEU A 334 0.89 10.96 12.41
CA LEU A 334 0.25 9.63 12.54
C LEU A 334 1.12 8.52 11.97
N SER A 335 1.73 8.79 10.81
CA SER A 335 2.52 7.89 9.98
C SER A 335 4.01 8.27 10.00
N SER A 336 4.62 8.26 11.19
CA SER A 336 5.98 8.77 11.45
C SER A 336 7.08 8.16 10.56
N ASN A 337 7.00 6.87 10.24
CA ASN A 337 8.01 6.17 9.44
C ASN A 337 7.57 5.84 8.01
N LEU A 338 6.38 6.24 7.58
CA LEU A 338 5.86 5.85 6.28
C LEU A 338 6.71 6.44 5.14
N ARG A 339 7.22 5.56 4.28
CA ARG A 339 8.11 5.90 3.16
C ARG A 339 7.62 5.37 1.83
N GLU A 340 6.88 4.26 1.84
CA GLU A 340 6.24 3.67 0.68
C GLU A 340 4.75 3.47 0.92
N LEU A 341 3.94 3.91 -0.03
CA LEU A 341 2.48 3.81 0.04
C LEU A 341 1.93 3.32 -1.31
N ARG A 342 1.20 2.22 -1.31
CA ARG A 342 0.37 1.78 -2.44
C ARG A 342 -1.10 1.90 -2.05
N VAL A 343 -1.82 2.76 -2.76
CA VAL A 343 -3.16 3.22 -2.34
C VAL A 343 -4.01 3.60 -3.55
N HIS A 344 -5.33 3.53 -3.37
CA HIS A 344 -6.29 3.93 -4.38
C HIS A 344 -6.09 5.38 -4.87
N HIS A 345 -6.21 5.61 -6.18
CA HIS A 345 -6.02 6.93 -6.79
C HIS A 345 -6.96 8.03 -6.24
N SER A 346 -8.08 7.64 -5.62
CA SER A 346 -9.04 8.58 -5.02
C SER A 346 -8.43 9.46 -3.93
N VAL A 347 -7.35 9.03 -3.27
CA VAL A 347 -6.72 9.83 -2.21
C VAL A 347 -6.14 11.15 -2.77
N VAL A 348 -5.74 11.14 -4.05
CA VAL A 348 -5.24 12.31 -4.79
C VAL A 348 -6.36 12.95 -5.62
N THR A 349 -7.18 12.14 -6.25
CA THR A 349 -8.12 12.60 -7.28
C THR A 349 -9.51 12.97 -6.74
N GLN A 350 -9.84 12.50 -5.54
CA GLN A 350 -11.18 12.56 -4.92
C GLN A 350 -12.28 11.92 -5.79
N ILE A 351 -11.89 11.05 -6.70
CA ILE A 351 -12.78 10.28 -7.58
C ILE A 351 -12.71 8.82 -7.11
N PRO A 352 -13.82 8.25 -6.61
CA PRO A 352 -13.86 6.83 -6.23
C PRO A 352 -14.02 5.94 -7.47
N THR A 353 -13.70 4.65 -7.31
CA THR A 353 -14.04 3.63 -8.31
C THR A 353 -15.43 3.07 -7.99
N MET A 354 -16.28 2.91 -9.02
CA MET A 354 -17.64 2.43 -8.86
C MET A 354 -17.90 1.09 -9.55
N GLU A 355 -18.53 0.19 -8.81
CA GLU A 355 -19.12 -1.05 -9.31
C GLU A 355 -20.63 -0.99 -9.13
N ALA A 356 -21.40 -1.34 -10.15
CA ALA A 356 -22.86 -1.42 -10.10
C ALA A 356 -23.32 -2.36 -11.21
N GLU A 357 -24.16 -3.34 -10.88
CA GLU A 357 -24.76 -4.23 -11.89
C GLU A 357 -25.74 -3.45 -12.77
N GLY A 358 -25.84 -3.83 -14.04
CA GLY A 358 -26.72 -3.16 -15.01
C GLY A 358 -26.19 -1.83 -15.58
N MET A 359 -24.97 -1.39 -15.19
CA MET A 359 -24.33 -0.20 -15.78
C MET A 359 -23.07 -0.55 -16.58
N SER A 360 -22.96 0.00 -17.79
CA SER A 360 -21.74 -0.13 -18.60
C SER A 360 -20.52 0.49 -17.89
N SER A 361 -19.33 -0.04 -18.16
CA SER A 361 -18.08 0.43 -17.53
C SER A 361 -17.84 1.92 -17.79
N LEU A 362 -18.04 2.41 -19.02
CA LEU A 362 -17.91 3.83 -19.36
C LEU A 362 -18.89 4.71 -18.58
N ARG A 363 -20.16 4.27 -18.44
CA ARG A 363 -21.15 5.02 -17.67
C ARG A 363 -20.77 5.11 -16.20
N ARG A 364 -20.21 4.03 -15.63
CA ARG A 364 -19.72 4.02 -14.24
C ARG A 364 -18.58 5.01 -14.04
N LEU A 365 -17.61 5.03 -14.97
CA LEU A 365 -16.49 5.98 -14.94
C LEU A 365 -16.97 7.43 -15.07
N TRP A 366 -17.90 7.68 -16.00
CA TRP A 366 -18.47 9.01 -16.19
C TRP A 366 -19.19 9.51 -14.94
N LEU A 367 -20.09 8.70 -14.35
CA LEU A 367 -20.82 9.05 -13.12
C LEU A 367 -19.90 9.31 -11.93
N ALA A 368 -18.83 8.51 -11.79
CA ALA A 368 -17.84 8.69 -10.74
C ALA A 368 -17.17 10.07 -10.83
N GLU A 369 -16.89 10.53 -12.05
CA GLU A 369 -16.15 11.76 -12.31
C GLU A 369 -17.02 13.02 -12.41
N THR A 370 -18.27 12.90 -12.88
CA THR A 370 -19.17 14.05 -13.06
C THR A 370 -20.04 14.33 -11.86
N SER A 371 -20.76 13.32 -11.36
CA SER A 371 -21.77 13.48 -10.31
C SER A 371 -21.20 13.17 -8.91
N ILE A 372 -20.54 12.02 -8.75
CA ILE A 372 -20.04 11.57 -7.43
C ILE A 372 -18.85 12.43 -6.97
N ARG A 373 -17.87 12.70 -7.85
CA ARG A 373 -16.71 13.55 -7.53
C ARG A 373 -17.11 14.89 -6.91
N ARG A 374 -18.14 15.57 -7.43
CA ARG A 374 -18.59 16.86 -6.90
C ARG A 374 -19.04 16.75 -5.45
N ARG A 375 -19.75 15.67 -5.11
CA ARG A 375 -20.16 15.38 -3.73
C ARG A 375 -18.96 14.97 -2.87
N CYS A 376 -18.00 14.22 -3.41
CA CYS A 376 -16.75 13.89 -2.71
C CYS A 376 -15.92 15.15 -2.40
N GLU A 377 -15.78 16.10 -3.33
CA GLU A 377 -15.06 17.36 -3.12
C GLU A 377 -15.77 18.27 -2.10
N MET A 378 -17.10 18.25 -2.09
CA MET A 378 -17.92 18.93 -1.09
C MET A 378 -17.73 18.32 0.30
N ALA A 379 -17.77 16.98 0.42
CA ALA A 379 -17.67 16.25 1.67
C ALA A 379 -16.24 16.21 2.24
N TYR A 380 -15.26 16.10 1.35
CA TYR A 380 -13.84 15.90 1.65
C TYR A 380 -12.98 16.82 0.80
N PRO A 381 -12.93 18.13 1.08
CA PRO A 381 -12.24 19.11 0.24
C PRO A 381 -10.71 18.99 0.22
N LEU A 382 -10.14 18.14 1.08
CA LEU A 382 -8.70 17.91 1.17
C LEU A 382 -8.30 16.65 0.38
N ALA A 383 -7.34 16.81 -0.52
CA ALA A 383 -6.69 15.72 -1.25
C ALA A 383 -5.25 15.53 -0.75
N PHE A 384 -4.70 14.34 -0.95
CA PHE A 384 -3.28 14.09 -0.70
C PHE A 384 -2.43 14.83 -1.72
N VAL A 385 -1.50 15.64 -1.21
CA VAL A 385 -0.41 16.26 -1.96
C VAL A 385 0.92 15.71 -1.47
N PRO A 386 2.01 15.74 -2.26
CA PRO A 386 3.31 15.22 -1.84
C PRO A 386 3.80 15.81 -0.52
N ASP A 387 3.49 17.08 -0.25
CA ASP A 387 3.86 17.72 1.01
C ASP A 387 3.06 17.23 2.21
N THR A 388 1.94 16.53 2.04
CA THR A 388 1.19 15.93 3.16
C THR A 388 2.10 15.06 4.04
N ASN A 389 3.04 14.35 3.40
CA ASN A 389 4.12 13.66 4.09
C ASN A 389 5.42 13.69 3.25
N PRO A 390 6.35 14.60 3.55
CA PRO A 390 7.63 14.72 2.85
C PRO A 390 8.59 13.53 3.04
N ARG A 391 8.22 12.56 3.88
CA ARG A 391 9.00 11.34 4.14
C ARG A 391 8.63 10.21 3.16
N VAL A 392 7.45 10.30 2.54
CA VAL A 392 7.04 9.37 1.47
C VAL A 392 7.95 9.58 0.27
N THR A 393 8.70 8.55 -0.08
CA THR A 393 9.62 8.53 -1.23
C THR A 393 9.06 7.77 -2.42
N SER A 394 8.15 6.83 -2.18
CA SER A 394 7.48 6.02 -3.19
C SER A 394 5.97 6.03 -3.00
N LEU A 395 5.23 6.41 -4.04
CA LEU A 395 3.76 6.39 -4.07
C LEU A 395 3.27 5.61 -5.30
N THR A 396 2.47 4.59 -5.06
CA THR A 396 1.75 3.88 -6.10
C THR A 396 0.27 4.23 -6.03
N LEU A 397 -0.25 4.83 -7.10
CA LEU A 397 -1.68 5.12 -7.28
C LEU A 397 -2.31 4.00 -8.10
N THR A 398 -3.26 3.31 -7.48
CA THR A 398 -3.90 2.12 -8.05
C THR A 398 -5.29 2.40 -8.59
N ARG A 399 -5.81 1.44 -9.39
CA ARG A 399 -7.14 1.45 -9.99
C ARG A 399 -7.45 2.69 -10.84
N ILE A 400 -6.45 3.24 -11.52
CA ILE A 400 -6.65 4.45 -12.33
C ILE A 400 -7.48 4.07 -13.57
N PRO A 401 -8.64 4.71 -13.81
CA PRO A 401 -9.39 4.49 -15.03
C PRO A 401 -8.60 4.88 -16.29
N ARG A 402 -8.75 4.10 -17.37
CA ARG A 402 -8.17 4.45 -18.69
C ARG A 402 -8.92 5.56 -19.41
N ARG A 403 -10.21 5.74 -19.12
CA ARG A 403 -11.07 6.74 -19.76
C ARG A 403 -11.51 7.82 -18.77
N SER A 404 -11.52 9.07 -19.23
CA SER A 404 -11.86 10.24 -18.41
C SER A 404 -12.61 11.30 -19.22
N SER A 405 -13.54 11.98 -18.56
CA SER A 405 -14.23 13.19 -19.00
C SER A 405 -13.42 14.47 -18.78
N GLY A 406 -12.25 14.38 -18.14
CA GLY A 406 -11.29 15.47 -17.95
C GLY A 406 -10.78 15.65 -16.50
N PRO A 407 -11.65 15.75 -15.48
CA PRO A 407 -11.24 15.99 -14.10
C PRO A 407 -10.16 15.06 -13.53
N LEU A 408 -10.22 13.76 -13.82
CA LEU A 408 -9.23 12.75 -13.39
C LEU A 408 -7.84 13.09 -13.93
N ILE A 409 -7.74 13.37 -15.23
CA ILE A 409 -6.49 13.80 -15.88
C ILE A 409 -5.97 15.07 -15.23
N GLY A 410 -6.85 16.07 -15.02
CA GLY A 410 -6.50 17.33 -14.39
C GLY A 410 -5.94 17.15 -12.97
N LYS A 411 -6.54 16.27 -12.16
CA LYS A 411 -6.09 15.98 -10.79
C LYS A 411 -4.74 15.26 -10.77
N ILE A 412 -4.53 14.27 -11.63
CA ILE A 412 -3.24 13.55 -11.73
C ILE A 412 -2.13 14.51 -12.20
N ILE A 413 -2.39 15.34 -13.22
CA ILE A 413 -1.45 16.38 -13.66
C ILE A 413 -1.16 17.37 -12.52
N GLY A 414 -2.19 17.83 -11.81
CA GLY A 414 -2.05 18.72 -10.66
C GLY A 414 -1.16 18.14 -9.57
N PHE A 415 -1.30 16.84 -9.29
CA PHE A 415 -0.44 16.12 -8.37
C PHE A 415 1.03 16.05 -8.84
N LEU A 416 1.27 15.74 -10.11
CA LEU A 416 2.63 15.75 -10.67
C LEU A 416 3.28 17.13 -10.62
N LYS A 417 2.50 18.20 -10.83
CA LYS A 417 2.96 19.58 -10.63
C LYS A 417 3.33 19.83 -9.18
N ALA A 418 2.48 19.44 -8.22
CA ALA A 418 2.79 19.55 -6.80
C ALA A 418 4.07 18.78 -6.42
N ALA A 419 4.31 17.61 -7.02
CA ALA A 419 5.55 16.86 -6.81
C ALA A 419 6.79 17.61 -7.32
N SER A 420 6.70 18.25 -8.49
CA SER A 420 7.79 19.12 -9.00
C SER A 420 8.04 20.35 -8.12
N ILE A 421 6.99 20.90 -7.49
CA ILE A 421 7.10 22.02 -6.55
C ILE A 421 7.81 21.58 -5.26
N GLN A 422 7.47 20.40 -4.72
CA GLN A 422 8.17 19.83 -3.58
C GLN A 422 9.66 19.58 -3.90
N GLU A 423 9.99 19.03 -5.07
CA GLU A 423 11.39 18.85 -5.50
C GLU A 423 12.16 20.17 -5.48
N ARG A 424 11.56 21.24 -6.00
CA ARG A 424 12.13 22.59 -5.93
C ARG A 424 12.30 23.07 -4.49
N ALA A 425 11.27 22.98 -3.66
CA ALA A 425 11.31 23.47 -2.30
C ALA A 425 12.42 22.79 -1.47
N ILE A 426 12.60 21.48 -1.65
CA ILE A 426 13.70 20.72 -1.02
C ILE A 426 15.07 21.16 -1.56
N ALA A 427 15.19 21.39 -2.87
CA ALA A 427 16.44 21.86 -3.47
C ALA A 427 16.82 23.26 -2.96
N ASP A 428 15.88 24.20 -2.93
CA ASP A 428 16.07 25.57 -2.45
C ASP A 428 16.46 25.58 -0.95
N ALA A 429 15.82 24.75 -0.13
CA ALA A 429 16.19 24.55 1.28
C ALA A 429 17.59 23.95 1.45
N THR A 430 18.00 23.05 0.55
CA THR A 430 19.35 22.44 0.58
C THR A 430 20.44 23.45 0.20
N ILE A 431 20.21 24.27 -0.83
CA ILE A 431 21.18 25.29 -1.29
C ILE A 431 21.39 26.37 -0.23
N SER A 432 20.33 26.75 0.48
CA SER A 432 20.38 27.76 1.56
C SER A 432 21.12 27.28 2.81
N SER A 433 21.64 26.05 2.81
CA SER A 433 22.17 25.37 3.98
C SER A 433 23.71 25.22 3.91
N SER A 434 24.40 25.50 5.01
CA SER A 434 25.86 25.41 5.15
C SER A 434 26.39 23.97 4.99
N ARG A 435 27.70 23.76 4.75
CA ARG A 435 28.32 22.41 4.74
C ARG A 435 28.09 21.59 6.02
N ARG A 436 27.73 22.23 7.13
CA ARG A 436 27.38 21.58 8.42
C ARG A 436 25.87 21.50 8.67
N ALA A 437 25.06 21.78 7.66
CA ALA A 437 23.62 21.79 7.82
C ALA A 437 23.04 20.39 8.04
N PRO A 438 21.90 20.29 8.75
CA PRO A 438 21.16 19.06 8.87
C PRO A 438 20.81 18.49 7.50
N MET A 439 20.66 17.17 7.43
CA MET A 439 20.34 16.48 6.20
C MET A 439 18.87 16.74 5.82
N MET A 440 18.58 16.99 4.53
CA MET A 440 17.20 17.20 4.06
C MET A 440 16.55 15.88 3.67
N LEU A 441 15.25 15.70 3.90
CA LEU A 441 14.45 14.58 3.36
C LEU A 441 14.50 14.57 1.84
N ARG A 442 14.29 13.38 1.26
CA ARG A 442 14.22 13.26 -0.20
C ARG A 442 12.87 13.76 -0.72
N GLY A 443 11.76 13.61 0.00
CA GLY A 443 10.43 13.82 -0.60
C GLY A 443 10.11 12.73 -1.62
N LEU A 444 9.01 12.93 -2.34
CA LEU A 444 8.52 11.97 -3.32
C LEU A 444 9.49 11.85 -4.49
N ARG A 445 9.92 10.62 -4.82
CA ARG A 445 10.88 10.35 -5.89
C ARG A 445 10.41 9.29 -6.87
N ASN A 446 9.55 8.39 -6.44
CA ASN A 446 8.97 7.36 -7.29
C ASN A 446 7.45 7.50 -7.27
N VAL A 447 6.86 7.67 -8.46
CA VAL A 447 5.41 7.66 -8.64
C VAL A 447 5.06 6.54 -9.62
N ARG A 448 4.28 5.57 -9.17
CA ARG A 448 3.79 4.48 -10.01
C ARG A 448 2.30 4.64 -10.24
N LEU A 449 1.88 4.60 -11.50
CA LEU A 449 0.50 4.74 -11.93
C LEU A 449 0.01 3.41 -12.48
N GLU A 450 -0.89 2.75 -11.76
CA GLU A 450 -1.46 1.47 -12.16
C GLU A 450 -2.87 1.67 -12.73
N PHE A 451 -2.99 1.45 -14.03
CA PHE A 451 -4.22 1.61 -14.78
C PHE A 451 -5.00 0.30 -14.87
N GLU A 452 -6.32 0.42 -14.80
CA GLU A 452 -7.25 -0.66 -15.15
C GLU A 452 -7.23 -0.95 -16.66
N ALA A 453 -7.89 -2.04 -17.06
CA ALA A 453 -8.11 -2.34 -18.47
C ALA A 453 -8.94 -1.24 -19.14
N ASP A 454 -8.70 -1.00 -20.43
CA ASP A 454 -9.49 -0.02 -21.19
C ASP A 454 -10.87 -0.60 -21.53
N PRO A 455 -11.98 0.00 -21.07
CA PRO A 455 -13.31 -0.48 -21.43
C PRO A 455 -13.63 -0.36 -22.92
N MET A 456 -12.87 0.41 -23.70
CA MET A 456 -13.04 0.53 -25.16
C MET A 456 -12.34 -0.60 -25.93
N ASP A 457 -11.39 -1.31 -25.31
CA ASP A 457 -10.60 -2.37 -25.94
C ASP A 457 -11.20 -3.77 -25.70
N ASP A 458 -12.43 -3.86 -25.18
CA ASP A 458 -13.14 -5.10 -24.89
C ASP A 458 -14.00 -5.51 -26.11
N PRO A 459 -13.55 -6.46 -26.96
CA PRO A 459 -14.20 -6.77 -28.24
C PRO A 459 -15.60 -7.38 -28.11
N GLY A 460 -16.01 -7.78 -26.90
CA GLY A 460 -17.32 -8.41 -26.64
C GLY A 460 -18.36 -7.51 -25.98
N ARG A 461 -18.06 -6.24 -25.66
CA ARG A 461 -18.96 -5.39 -24.85
C ARG A 461 -19.57 -4.19 -25.56
N PHE A 462 -19.22 -3.97 -26.83
CA PHE A 462 -19.93 -3.07 -27.74
C PHE A 462 -21.04 -3.78 -28.54
N ALA A 463 -21.20 -5.09 -28.39
CA ALA A 463 -22.40 -5.80 -28.80
C ALA A 463 -23.46 -5.69 -27.69
N THR A 464 -24.49 -4.95 -28.01
CA THR A 464 -25.73 -4.70 -27.27
C THR A 464 -26.40 -5.99 -26.79
N SER A 465 -26.63 -6.12 -25.48
CA SER A 465 -27.74 -6.94 -24.95
C SER A 465 -29.02 -6.10 -24.80
N ALA A 466 -29.13 -5.03 -25.57
CA ALA A 466 -30.23 -4.06 -25.55
C ALA A 466 -30.98 -3.98 -26.89
N ASP A 467 -30.69 -4.90 -27.82
CA ASP A 467 -31.39 -5.02 -29.11
C ASP A 467 -32.29 -6.27 -29.19
N LEU A 468 -32.62 -6.88 -28.05
CA LEU A 468 -33.61 -7.94 -27.97
C LEU A 468 -34.70 -7.49 -27.01
N ASP A 469 -35.66 -6.74 -27.56
CA ASP A 469 -37.11 -6.86 -27.32
C ASP A 469 -37.77 -5.50 -27.55
N GLU A 470 -38.36 -5.32 -28.74
CA GLU A 470 -39.66 -4.67 -28.95
C GLU A 470 -40.11 -4.96 -30.40
N ASP A 471 -41.06 -5.89 -30.50
CA ASP A 471 -41.98 -6.19 -31.60
C ASP A 471 -41.46 -6.78 -32.94
N GLY A 472 -41.80 -8.07 -33.16
CA GLY A 472 -42.24 -8.54 -34.49
C GLY A 472 -41.46 -9.66 -35.18
N ILE A 473 -41.75 -10.92 -34.80
CA ILE A 473 -42.34 -11.94 -35.70
C ILE A 473 -41.47 -12.46 -36.90
N LEU A 474 -41.23 -13.78 -36.84
CA LEU A 474 -40.97 -14.81 -37.89
C LEU A 474 -39.53 -15.27 -38.20
N ASP A 475 -39.31 -16.50 -37.73
CA ASP A 475 -38.87 -17.68 -38.51
C ASP A 475 -37.40 -17.76 -38.97
N LEU A 476 -36.65 -18.70 -38.39
CA LEU A 476 -36.30 -19.94 -39.10
C LEU A 476 -35.51 -20.92 -38.22
N SER A 477 -36.11 -22.11 -38.09
CA SER A 477 -35.51 -23.45 -38.06
C SER A 477 -34.66 -23.90 -36.86
N LEU A 478 -35.29 -24.80 -36.10
CA LEU A 478 -34.65 -26.01 -35.57
C LEU A 478 -33.74 -26.65 -36.62
N ASP A 479 -32.56 -27.10 -36.21
CA ASP A 479 -32.19 -28.52 -36.28
C ASP A 479 -30.87 -28.77 -35.55
N ALA A 480 -30.96 -29.60 -34.51
CA ALA A 480 -30.00 -30.64 -34.11
C ALA A 480 -30.06 -30.85 -32.59
N VAL A 481 -31.13 -31.51 -32.16
CA VAL A 481 -31.12 -32.29 -30.92
C VAL A 481 -30.68 -33.70 -31.31
N THR A 482 -29.66 -34.25 -30.65
CA THR A 482 -29.51 -35.71 -30.57
C THR A 482 -29.48 -36.14 -29.11
N PHE A 483 -30.51 -36.92 -28.78
CA PHE A 483 -30.81 -37.54 -27.50
C PHE A 483 -29.91 -38.75 -27.22
N SER A 484 -29.74 -39.06 -25.95
CA SER A 484 -29.60 -40.45 -25.49
C SER A 484 -30.31 -40.60 -24.14
N THR A 485 -31.45 -41.28 -24.18
CA THR A 485 -32.25 -41.71 -23.03
C THR A 485 -31.74 -43.02 -22.46
N THR A 486 -31.70 -43.14 -21.13
CA THR A 486 -32.08 -44.37 -20.43
C THR A 486 -32.78 -44.04 -19.12
N THR A 487 -34.04 -44.47 -19.06
CA THR A 487 -34.94 -44.45 -17.91
C THR A 487 -34.63 -45.57 -16.93
N SER A 488 -34.67 -45.28 -15.64
CA SER A 488 -35.21 -46.20 -14.63
C SER A 488 -35.75 -45.42 -13.44
N ALA A 489 -37.03 -45.65 -13.16
CA ALA A 489 -37.80 -45.06 -12.08
C ALA A 489 -37.57 -45.84 -10.77
N SER A 490 -37.57 -45.14 -9.64
CA SER A 490 -38.06 -45.70 -8.36
C SER A 490 -38.61 -44.57 -7.48
N ARG A 491 -39.77 -44.83 -6.89
CA ARG A 491 -40.56 -43.95 -6.04
C ARG A 491 -40.06 -43.94 -4.59
N SER A 492 -40.44 -42.86 -3.89
CA SER A 492 -41.09 -42.82 -2.56
C SER A 492 -40.31 -42.20 -1.39
N ASN A 493 -41.07 -41.34 -0.69
CA ASN A 493 -41.04 -40.89 0.72
C ASN A 493 -39.76 -40.16 1.19
N GLY A 494 -39.78 -38.92 1.70
CA GLY A 494 -40.80 -38.21 2.47
C GLY A 494 -40.35 -38.15 3.93
N HIS A 495 -39.74 -37.04 4.37
CA HIS A 495 -40.00 -36.36 5.66
C HIS A 495 -39.14 -35.08 5.84
N PRO A 496 -39.62 -34.11 6.62
CA PRO A 496 -39.06 -32.76 6.73
C PRO A 496 -38.01 -32.67 7.84
N GLY A 497 -36.92 -31.97 7.58
CA GLY A 497 -35.85 -31.78 8.57
C GLY A 497 -35.30 -30.35 8.49
N SER A 498 -35.94 -29.46 9.26
CA SER A 498 -35.36 -28.28 9.91
C SER A 498 -33.92 -27.90 9.51
N ASP A 499 -33.78 -27.04 8.50
CA ASP A 499 -32.56 -26.24 8.33
C ASP A 499 -32.57 -25.08 9.32
N ARG A 500 -31.86 -25.31 10.42
CA ARG A 500 -31.44 -24.28 11.37
C ARG A 500 -30.44 -23.36 10.66
N ALA A 501 -30.92 -22.17 10.30
CA ALA A 501 -30.05 -21.07 9.94
C ALA A 501 -29.10 -20.73 11.10
N GLU A 502 -27.80 -20.91 10.90
CA GLU A 502 -26.76 -20.39 11.77
C GLU A 502 -26.77 -18.86 11.71
N GLN A 503 -27.50 -18.27 12.64
CA GLN A 503 -27.45 -16.84 12.95
C GLN A 503 -26.08 -16.51 13.53
N SER A 504 -25.38 -15.58 12.88
CA SER A 504 -24.21 -14.91 13.44
C SER A 504 -24.63 -14.08 14.67
N PRO A 505 -23.99 -14.26 15.84
CA PRO A 505 -24.42 -13.64 17.08
C PRO A 505 -23.79 -12.26 17.28
N TRP A 506 -24.27 -11.23 16.57
CA TRP A 506 -24.05 -9.80 16.92
C TRP A 506 -25.23 -8.90 16.48
N LEU A 507 -26.46 -9.40 16.60
CA LEU A 507 -27.67 -8.57 16.55
C LEU A 507 -28.17 -8.35 17.97
N SER A 508 -27.48 -7.48 18.71
CA SER A 508 -28.06 -6.87 19.90
C SER A 508 -29.15 -5.91 19.44
N THR A 509 -30.35 -6.46 19.36
CA THR A 509 -31.59 -5.71 19.09
C THR A 509 -31.85 -4.86 20.33
N HIS A 510 -31.45 -3.59 20.31
CA HIS A 510 -31.97 -2.64 21.28
C HIS A 510 -33.46 -2.42 20.98
N PRO A 511 -34.34 -2.46 21.99
CA PRO A 511 -35.77 -2.21 21.79
C PRO A 511 -35.94 -0.77 21.29
N GLY A 512 -36.83 -0.60 20.32
CA GLY A 512 -37.06 0.65 19.61
C GLY A 512 -37.15 1.86 20.53
N ALA A 513 -36.05 2.60 20.63
CA ALA A 513 -36.10 3.97 21.08
C ALA A 513 -36.90 4.74 20.03
N ALA A 514 -38.03 5.30 20.45
CA ALA A 514 -38.84 6.19 19.65
C ALA A 514 -37.95 7.16 18.87
N ILE A 515 -38.30 7.41 17.61
CA ILE A 515 -37.68 8.42 16.74
C ILE A 515 -37.88 9.77 17.45
N ALA A 516 -36.99 10.11 18.36
CA ALA A 516 -37.03 11.37 19.05
C ALA A 516 -36.65 12.44 18.02
N ASP A 517 -37.58 13.37 17.84
CA ASP A 517 -37.53 14.45 16.88
C ASP A 517 -36.61 15.56 17.45
N PHE A 518 -35.32 15.25 17.59
CA PHE A 518 -34.30 16.09 18.24
C PHE A 518 -34.07 17.44 17.53
N THR A 519 -34.72 17.66 16.39
CA THR A 519 -34.67 18.93 15.66
C THR A 519 -35.64 19.97 16.19
N ARG A 520 -36.54 19.60 17.13
CA ARG A 520 -37.32 20.57 17.91
C ARG A 520 -36.52 21.20 19.05
N SER A 521 -35.50 20.52 19.57
CA SER A 521 -34.54 21.14 20.49
C SER A 521 -33.49 21.90 19.68
N ARG A 522 -33.23 23.16 20.02
CA ARG A 522 -32.16 24.01 19.43
C ARG A 522 -30.73 23.49 19.73
N GLU A 523 -30.57 22.23 20.11
CA GLU A 523 -29.29 21.66 20.53
C GLU A 523 -28.52 21.11 19.33
N GLU A 524 -27.33 21.65 19.09
CA GLU A 524 -26.47 21.24 17.96
C GLU A 524 -25.75 19.90 18.19
N TYR A 525 -25.85 19.36 19.41
CA TYR A 525 -25.19 18.13 19.84
C TYR A 525 -26.18 17.20 20.53
N VAL A 526 -26.05 15.91 20.27
CA VAL A 526 -26.85 14.85 20.89
C VAL A 526 -25.93 13.90 21.63
N SER A 527 -26.40 13.42 22.77
CA SER A 527 -25.72 12.39 23.55
C SER A 527 -25.87 11.02 22.89
N HIS A 528 -24.76 10.31 22.74
CA HIS A 528 -24.71 8.97 22.17
C HIS A 528 -23.87 8.04 23.03
N THR A 529 -24.40 6.86 23.34
CA THR A 529 -23.69 5.85 24.11
C THR A 529 -22.71 5.09 23.20
N LEU A 530 -21.45 5.00 23.62
CA LEU A 530 -20.39 4.32 22.88
C LEU A 530 -19.71 3.28 23.76
N GLN A 531 -19.14 2.27 23.12
CA GLN A 531 -18.31 1.25 23.74
C GLN A 531 -16.91 1.27 23.13
N TRP A 532 -15.89 1.20 24.00
CA TRP A 532 -14.49 1.14 23.60
C TRP A 532 -13.69 0.36 24.63
N ARG A 533 -12.94 -0.66 24.18
CA ARG A 533 -12.10 -1.51 25.05
C ARG A 533 -12.85 -2.09 26.26
N GLY A 534 -14.13 -2.42 26.07
CA GLY A 534 -14.98 -2.96 27.13
C GLY A 534 -15.59 -1.92 28.08
N THR A 535 -15.26 -0.64 27.93
CA THR A 535 -15.86 0.46 28.72
C THR A 535 -16.96 1.15 27.92
N THR A 536 -18.09 1.42 28.56
CA THR A 536 -19.21 2.17 27.98
C THR A 536 -19.21 3.59 28.53
N PHE A 537 -19.41 4.59 27.66
CA PHE A 537 -19.44 6.00 28.03
C PHE A 537 -20.41 6.79 27.15
N GLU A 538 -20.79 7.99 27.60
CA GLU A 538 -21.65 8.90 26.87
C GLU A 538 -20.81 9.98 26.17
N ALA A 539 -20.99 10.13 24.87
CA ALA A 539 -20.27 11.09 24.05
C ALA A 539 -21.24 12.09 23.41
N ARG A 540 -20.81 13.35 23.27
CA ARG A 540 -21.58 14.40 22.57
C ARG A 540 -21.22 14.38 21.08
N VAL A 541 -22.21 14.08 20.24
CA VAL A 541 -22.07 13.98 18.78
C VAL A 541 -22.76 15.18 18.14
N TRP A 542 -22.04 15.88 17.27
CA TRP A 542 -22.58 17.03 16.54
C TRP A 542 -23.57 16.59 15.47
N VAL A 543 -24.77 17.17 15.50
CA VAL A 543 -25.87 16.89 14.56
C VAL A 543 -26.24 18.10 13.71
N GLY A 544 -25.59 19.24 13.94
CA GLY A 544 -25.85 20.50 13.23
C GLY A 544 -26.90 21.39 13.90
N SER A 545 -26.95 22.65 13.47
CA SER A 545 -27.81 23.69 14.05
C SER A 545 -29.31 23.50 13.81
N GLY A 546 -29.68 22.53 12.97
CA GLY A 546 -31.05 22.26 12.57
C GLY A 546 -31.62 23.25 11.56
N MET A 547 -30.89 24.32 11.21
CA MET A 547 -31.26 25.30 10.20
C MET A 547 -30.38 25.13 8.96
N PRO A 548 -30.92 25.30 7.74
CA PRO A 548 -30.10 25.33 6.53
C PRO A 548 -29.02 26.40 6.65
N SER A 549 -27.75 25.98 6.57
CA SER A 549 -26.60 26.86 6.57
C SER A 549 -26.20 27.23 5.13
N SER A 550 -25.25 28.15 4.97
CA SER A 550 -24.64 28.43 3.67
C SER A 550 -23.76 27.29 3.14
N ASN A 551 -23.43 26.31 3.99
CA ASN A 551 -22.53 25.22 3.64
C ASN A 551 -23.30 23.96 3.18
N PRO A 552 -23.21 23.58 1.90
CA PRO A 552 -24.00 22.48 1.34
C PRO A 552 -23.66 21.11 1.96
N ALA A 553 -22.42 20.89 2.40
CA ALA A 553 -22.02 19.63 3.04
C ALA A 553 -22.76 19.43 4.36
N THR A 554 -22.77 20.47 5.20
CA THR A 554 -23.46 20.42 6.50
C THR A 554 -24.96 20.23 6.36
N ASN A 555 -25.58 20.82 5.33
CA ASN A 555 -27.02 20.67 5.07
C ASN A 555 -27.36 19.22 4.69
N ALA A 556 -26.56 18.63 3.79
CA ALA A 556 -26.75 17.24 3.38
C ALA A 556 -26.55 16.26 4.55
N TYR A 557 -25.52 16.48 5.37
CA TYR A 557 -25.29 15.73 6.59
C TYR A 557 -26.49 15.80 7.55
N GLN A 558 -26.97 17.01 7.86
CA GLN A 558 -28.12 17.19 8.77
C GLN A 558 -29.36 16.45 8.29
N GLN A 559 -29.63 16.45 6.98
CA GLN A 559 -30.76 15.72 6.38
C GLN A 559 -30.61 14.20 6.55
N LEU A 560 -29.41 13.65 6.36
CA LEU A 560 -29.15 12.21 6.51
C LEU A 560 -29.21 11.77 7.97
N VAL A 561 -28.68 12.57 8.90
CA VAL A 561 -28.82 12.33 10.34
C VAL A 561 -30.29 12.31 10.74
N ARG A 562 -31.13 13.22 10.22
CA ARG A 562 -32.59 13.21 10.44
C ARG A 562 -33.25 11.94 9.89
N SER A 563 -32.74 11.43 8.79
CA SER A 563 -33.25 10.23 8.11
C SER A 563 -32.81 8.91 8.77
N GLY A 564 -32.03 8.96 9.86
CA GLY A 564 -31.68 7.79 10.68
C GLY A 564 -30.27 7.23 10.47
N TYR A 565 -29.41 7.90 9.70
CA TYR A 565 -27.99 7.55 9.58
C TYR A 565 -27.23 8.02 10.83
N ARG A 566 -27.12 7.13 11.84
CA ARG A 566 -26.56 7.43 13.17
C ARG A 566 -25.78 6.26 13.76
N GLN A 567 -25.25 5.37 12.93
CA GLN A 567 -24.70 4.09 13.37
C GLN A 567 -23.21 4.15 13.72
N VAL A 568 -22.44 4.99 13.01
CA VAL A 568 -20.98 4.99 13.12
C VAL A 568 -20.50 6.35 13.61
N VAL A 569 -20.04 6.42 14.87
CA VAL A 569 -19.50 7.65 15.45
C VAL A 569 -17.98 7.69 15.32
N GLY A 570 -17.46 8.83 14.87
CA GLY A 570 -16.02 9.08 14.75
C GLY A 570 -15.66 10.55 14.96
N ALA A 571 -14.39 10.80 15.24
CA ALA A 571 -13.86 12.14 15.35
C ALA A 571 -13.87 12.87 14.00
N ALA A 572 -14.20 14.16 14.01
CA ALA A 572 -14.15 14.99 12.82
C ALA A 572 -12.70 15.11 12.31
N SER A 573 -12.48 14.71 11.05
CA SER A 573 -11.20 14.84 10.37
C SER A 573 -10.96 16.30 9.94
N PRO A 574 -9.70 16.69 9.61
CA PRO A 574 -9.44 18.01 9.03
C PRO A 574 -10.26 18.30 7.76
N ALA A 575 -10.61 17.26 6.99
CA ALA A 575 -11.47 17.41 5.82
C ALA A 575 -12.90 17.78 6.22
N HIS A 576 -13.45 17.16 7.26
CA HIS A 576 -14.77 17.50 7.81
C HIS A 576 -14.79 18.93 8.35
N VAL A 577 -13.73 19.33 9.07
CA VAL A 577 -13.63 20.69 9.62
C VAL A 577 -13.60 21.73 8.50
N LYS A 578 -12.80 21.50 7.45
CA LYS A 578 -12.79 22.37 6.26
C LYS A 578 -14.13 22.38 5.51
N ALA A 579 -14.89 21.29 5.58
CA ALA A 579 -16.24 21.19 5.06
C ALA A 579 -17.32 21.77 6.01
N GLY A 580 -16.94 22.41 7.12
CA GLY A 580 -17.84 23.17 8.00
C GLY A 580 -18.25 22.49 9.30
N VAL A 581 -17.69 21.32 9.63
CA VAL A 581 -17.89 20.69 10.94
C VAL A 581 -17.09 21.45 12.01
N PRO A 582 -17.62 21.68 13.23
CA PRO A 582 -16.84 22.31 14.29
C PRO A 582 -15.63 21.45 14.69
N ALA A 583 -14.46 22.07 14.84
CA ALA A 583 -13.23 21.39 15.24
C ALA A 583 -13.38 20.70 16.60
N GLY A 584 -12.78 19.52 16.76
CA GLY A 584 -12.86 18.73 18.00
C GLY A 584 -14.19 17.97 18.20
N SER A 585 -15.12 18.05 17.24
CA SER A 585 -16.41 17.37 17.37
C SER A 585 -16.35 15.88 16.98
N LEU A 586 -17.28 15.09 17.51
CA LEU A 586 -17.64 13.78 16.98
C LEU A 586 -18.82 13.92 16.01
N ILE A 587 -18.86 13.11 14.96
CA ILE A 587 -19.94 13.10 13.97
C ILE A 587 -20.38 11.67 13.63
N TYR A 588 -21.54 11.54 12.98
CA TYR A 588 -21.99 10.29 12.38
C TYR A 588 -21.36 10.10 10.99
N LEU A 589 -20.33 9.27 10.92
CA LEU A 589 -19.58 9.00 9.69
C LEU A 589 -20.43 8.31 8.63
N ASP A 590 -21.36 7.44 9.01
CA ASP A 590 -22.27 6.79 8.07
C ASP A 590 -23.20 7.79 7.36
N ALA A 591 -23.62 8.85 8.06
CA ALA A 591 -24.37 9.95 7.43
C ALA A 591 -23.46 10.79 6.52
N TRP A 592 -22.24 11.08 6.95
CA TRP A 592 -21.29 11.87 6.18
C TRP A 592 -20.89 11.16 4.88
N ASP A 593 -20.55 9.87 4.95
CA ASP A 593 -20.18 9.04 3.82
C ASP A 593 -21.37 8.85 2.86
N ALA A 594 -22.60 8.71 3.37
CA ALA A 594 -23.79 8.52 2.54
C ALA A 594 -24.10 9.72 1.64
N MET A 595 -23.67 10.94 2.01
CA MET A 595 -23.96 12.14 1.21
C MET A 595 -23.21 12.19 -0.13
N ILE A 596 -22.21 11.31 -0.32
CA ILE A 596 -21.45 11.28 -1.58
C ILE A 596 -22.27 10.70 -2.74
N LEU A 597 -23.30 9.90 -2.44
CA LEU A 597 -24.24 9.43 -3.45
C LEU A 597 -25.29 10.51 -3.72
N PRO A 598 -25.39 11.04 -4.95
CA PRO A 598 -26.41 12.04 -5.27
C PRO A 598 -27.80 11.40 -5.28
N GLU A 599 -28.81 12.19 -4.93
CA GLU A 599 -30.22 11.76 -4.91
C GLU A 599 -30.79 11.40 -6.29
N ARG A 600 -30.12 11.80 -7.38
CA ARG A 600 -30.51 11.50 -8.76
C ARG A 600 -29.33 10.92 -9.51
N VAL A 601 -29.57 9.86 -10.28
CA VAL A 601 -28.58 9.26 -11.17
C VAL A 601 -28.69 9.95 -12.53
N GLU A 602 -27.65 10.66 -12.94
CA GLU A 602 -27.62 11.34 -14.24
C GLU A 602 -27.49 10.32 -15.38
N GLY A 603 -28.12 10.64 -16.52
CA GLY A 603 -27.94 9.93 -17.77
C GLY A 603 -26.89 10.63 -18.63
N ALA A 604 -25.94 9.88 -19.18
CA ALA A 604 -25.01 10.38 -20.19
C ALA A 604 -25.45 9.94 -21.59
N ARG A 605 -25.42 10.86 -22.56
CA ARG A 605 -25.58 10.54 -23.98
C ARG A 605 -24.41 9.70 -24.45
N GLN A 606 -24.64 8.78 -25.38
CA GLN A 606 -23.61 7.86 -25.89
C GLN A 606 -22.42 8.60 -26.52
N GLU A 607 -22.67 9.73 -27.21
CA GLU A 607 -21.63 10.60 -27.77
C GLU A 607 -20.65 11.12 -26.71
N VAL A 608 -21.16 11.47 -25.52
CA VAL A 608 -20.33 11.96 -24.40
C VAL A 608 -19.45 10.84 -23.84
N LEU A 609 -19.98 9.61 -23.78
CA LEU A 609 -19.22 8.44 -23.34
C LEU A 609 -18.15 8.05 -24.35
N ALA A 610 -18.47 8.09 -25.64
CA ALA A 610 -17.53 7.82 -26.73
C ALA A 610 -16.42 8.89 -26.81
N GLY A 611 -16.73 10.14 -26.46
CA GLY A 611 -15.77 11.25 -26.42
C GLY A 611 -14.82 11.27 -25.20
N MET A 612 -14.91 10.28 -24.29
CA MET A 612 -14.01 10.21 -23.14
C MET A 612 -12.56 9.96 -23.58
N LYS A 613 -11.64 10.78 -23.06
CA LYS A 613 -10.23 10.77 -23.43
C LYS A 613 -9.49 9.61 -22.77
N ASP A 614 -8.49 9.07 -23.46
CA ASP A 614 -7.54 8.12 -22.86
C ASP A 614 -6.58 8.87 -21.93
N VAL A 615 -6.65 8.53 -20.65
CA VAL A 615 -5.87 9.15 -19.58
C VAL A 615 -4.38 8.95 -19.82
N LEU A 616 -3.97 7.77 -20.30
CA LEU A 616 -2.56 7.46 -20.52
C LEU A 616 -1.98 8.34 -21.62
N THR A 617 -2.69 8.49 -22.73
CA THR A 617 -2.30 9.37 -23.84
C THR A 617 -2.12 10.82 -23.38
N GLU A 618 -3.06 11.36 -22.59
CA GLU A 618 -2.98 12.73 -22.08
C GLU A 618 -1.81 12.93 -21.11
N LEU A 619 -1.54 11.96 -20.24
CA LEU A 619 -0.40 12.02 -19.32
C LEU A 619 0.94 11.90 -20.04
N LYS A 620 1.04 11.07 -21.09
CA LYS A 620 2.22 11.00 -21.97
C LYS A 620 2.46 12.36 -22.63
N ARG A 621 1.41 12.99 -23.18
CA ARG A 621 1.50 14.33 -23.80
C ARG A 621 2.01 15.38 -22.81
N TYR A 622 1.46 15.40 -21.60
CA TYR A 622 1.92 16.28 -20.53
C TYR A 622 3.40 16.04 -20.18
N ARG A 623 3.80 14.78 -20.06
CA ARG A 623 5.19 14.39 -19.73
C ARG A 623 6.19 14.82 -20.80
N VAL A 624 5.87 14.66 -22.07
CA VAL A 624 6.73 15.10 -23.19
C VAL A 624 6.88 16.62 -23.17
N SER A 625 5.76 17.36 -23.09
CA SER A 625 5.77 18.82 -23.11
C SER A 625 6.58 19.43 -21.95
N THR A 626 6.40 18.90 -20.73
CA THR A 626 7.15 19.38 -19.56
C THR A 626 8.63 19.00 -19.60
N ARG A 627 8.97 17.81 -20.13
CA ARG A 627 10.36 17.40 -20.35
C ARG A 627 11.07 18.30 -21.34
N GLU A 628 10.43 18.62 -22.47
CA GLU A 628 10.99 19.54 -23.46
C GLU A 628 11.24 20.93 -22.87
N ALA A 629 10.32 21.44 -22.06
CA ALA A 629 10.50 22.71 -21.36
C ALA A 629 11.67 22.66 -20.39
N TYR A 630 11.82 21.57 -19.64
CA TYR A 630 12.97 21.35 -18.75
C TYR A 630 14.31 21.30 -19.51
N GLU A 631 14.37 20.56 -20.63
CA GLU A 631 15.58 20.46 -21.44
C GLU A 631 15.95 21.79 -22.12
N ARG A 632 14.96 22.60 -22.50
CA ARG A 632 15.20 23.98 -22.98
C ARG A 632 15.83 24.83 -21.90
N GLU A 633 15.34 24.75 -20.67
CA GLU A 633 15.89 25.52 -19.55
C GLU A 633 17.30 25.03 -19.18
N LYS A 634 17.51 23.71 -19.18
CA LYS A 634 18.82 23.09 -18.98
C LYS A 634 19.86 23.59 -19.98
N ARG A 635 19.49 23.71 -21.26
CA ARG A 635 20.37 24.25 -22.30
C ARG A 635 20.72 25.73 -22.09
N LYS A 636 19.80 26.55 -21.57
CA LYS A 636 20.09 27.95 -21.22
C LYS A 636 21.05 28.07 -20.04
N CYS A 637 20.86 27.25 -19.00
CA CYS A 637 21.66 27.30 -17.77
C CYS A 637 23.06 26.69 -17.91
N ALA A 638 23.33 25.92 -18.98
CA ALA A 638 24.61 25.26 -19.23
C ALA A 638 25.80 26.25 -19.32
N GLY A 639 25.56 27.54 -19.56
CA GLY A 639 26.60 28.57 -19.63
C GLY A 639 26.83 29.40 -18.36
N LEU A 640 25.98 29.30 -17.32
CA LEU A 640 25.93 30.30 -16.24
C LEU A 640 26.05 29.75 -14.81
N SER A 641 25.66 28.49 -14.54
CA SER A 641 25.80 27.90 -13.19
C SER A 641 25.60 26.39 -13.08
N GLY A 642 25.28 25.68 -14.17
CA GLY A 642 25.14 24.22 -14.19
C GLY A 642 23.93 23.64 -13.44
N GLN A 643 23.19 24.44 -12.65
CA GLN A 643 21.96 24.01 -11.98
C GLN A 643 20.72 24.60 -12.67
N VAL A 644 19.77 23.73 -13.00
CA VAL A 644 18.47 24.10 -13.58
C VAL A 644 17.48 24.29 -12.44
N GLY A 645 16.82 25.46 -12.38
CA GLY A 645 15.77 25.70 -11.41
C GLY A 645 14.62 24.70 -11.61
N LEU A 646 14.25 23.96 -10.55
CA LEU A 646 13.16 22.99 -10.59
C LEU A 646 11.79 23.66 -10.45
N GLY A 647 10.72 22.95 -10.83
CA GLY A 647 9.35 23.45 -10.74
C GLY A 647 9.01 24.47 -11.83
N ALA A 648 8.44 25.61 -11.46
CA ALA A 648 8.08 26.65 -12.43
C ALA A 648 9.33 27.18 -13.17
N PRO A 649 9.27 27.38 -14.50
CA PRO A 649 8.07 27.39 -15.35
C PRO A 649 7.73 26.03 -16.01
N HIS A 650 8.59 25.03 -15.92
CA HIS A 650 8.47 23.79 -16.71
C HIS A 650 7.62 22.69 -16.03
N TYR A 651 7.53 22.70 -14.70
CA TYR A 651 6.77 21.73 -13.87
C TYR A 651 7.06 20.26 -14.18
N PHE A 652 8.28 19.98 -14.62
CA PHE A 652 8.76 18.63 -14.87
C PHE A 652 9.23 18.03 -13.54
N PHE A 653 8.54 16.98 -13.09
CA PHE A 653 8.96 16.17 -11.97
C PHE A 653 10.09 15.24 -12.41
N THR A 654 11.26 15.39 -11.79
CA THR A 654 12.50 14.69 -12.17
C THR A 654 12.60 13.27 -11.61
N GLY A 655 11.82 12.95 -10.57
CA GLY A 655 11.67 11.59 -10.07
C GLY A 655 11.14 10.58 -11.09
N LYS A 656 11.29 9.29 -10.76
CA LYS A 656 10.87 8.16 -11.59
C LYS A 656 9.34 8.10 -11.65
N VAL A 657 8.80 8.05 -12.87
CA VAL A 657 7.38 7.76 -13.08
C VAL A 657 7.21 6.48 -13.87
N GLU A 658 6.61 5.50 -13.23
CA GLU A 658 6.31 4.19 -13.79
C GLU A 658 4.84 4.11 -14.13
N VAL A 659 4.53 3.44 -15.24
CA VAL A 659 3.16 3.17 -15.67
C VAL A 659 3.01 1.68 -15.83
N ILE A 660 1.94 1.15 -15.25
CA ILE A 660 1.51 -0.24 -15.43
C ILE A 660 0.09 -0.22 -15.93
N VAL A 661 -0.18 -1.03 -16.96
CA VAL A 661 -1.51 -1.21 -17.51
C VAL A 661 -1.89 -2.66 -17.25
N LYS A 662 -3.07 -2.89 -16.65
CA LYS A 662 -3.63 -4.24 -16.56
C LYS A 662 -4.16 -4.66 -17.93
N ASP A 663 -3.72 -5.80 -18.42
CA ASP A 663 -4.25 -6.38 -19.67
C ASP A 663 -5.67 -6.91 -19.43
N SER A 664 -6.58 -6.67 -20.38
CA SER A 664 -7.98 -7.17 -20.32
C SER A 664 -8.06 -8.70 -20.22
N SER A 665 -7.05 -9.42 -20.71
CA SER A 665 -6.92 -10.88 -20.61
C SER A 665 -6.61 -11.39 -19.19
N THR A 666 -6.11 -10.55 -18.29
CA THR A 666 -5.76 -10.98 -16.92
C THR A 666 -6.95 -11.15 -15.99
N HIS A 667 -8.14 -10.63 -16.37
CA HIS A 667 -9.39 -10.96 -15.69
C HIS A 667 -9.95 -12.33 -16.09
N TYR A 668 -9.49 -12.92 -17.21
CA TYR A 668 -9.97 -14.20 -17.75
C TYR A 668 -8.98 -15.36 -17.60
N HIS A 669 -7.77 -15.13 -17.09
CA HIS A 669 -6.82 -16.20 -16.72
C HIS A 669 -6.62 -16.26 -15.20
N ALA A 670 -7.71 -16.48 -14.48
CA ALA A 670 -7.71 -17.15 -13.18
C ALA A 670 -8.00 -18.66 -13.37
N SER A 671 -7.38 -19.27 -14.38
CA SER A 671 -7.23 -20.71 -14.58
C SER A 671 -6.18 -20.87 -15.68
N GLU A 672 -5.25 -21.81 -15.52
CA GLU A 672 -4.09 -22.06 -16.40
C GLU A 672 -2.80 -21.29 -16.08
N TYR A 673 -2.34 -21.42 -14.83
CA TYR A 673 -0.90 -21.55 -14.57
C TYR A 673 -0.65 -22.89 -13.86
N TRP A 674 -1.02 -23.96 -14.56
CA TRP A 674 -0.52 -25.32 -14.34
C TRP A 674 -0.14 -25.89 -15.70
N ARG A 675 1.10 -25.67 -16.10
CA ARG A 675 1.96 -26.67 -16.75
C ARG A 675 3.39 -26.45 -16.28
#